data_AF-A0A353J5P8-F1
#
_entry.id   AF-A0A353J5P8-F1
#
_cell.length_a   1.000
_cell.length_b   1.000
_cell.length_c   1.000
_cell.angle_alpha   90.00
_cell.angle_beta   90.00
_cell.angle_gamma   90.00
#
_symmetry.space_group_name_H-M   'P 1'
#
loop_
_entity.id
_entity.type
_entity.pdbx_description
1 polymer ?
#
loop_
_entity_poly.entity_id
_entity_poly.type
_entity_poly.pdbx_seq_one_letter_code
_entity_poly.pdbx_strand_id
1 'polypeptide(L)'
;MGNDTYVSDGGKVYVIFGKTSGWTKGVAVNVSANASFVGWVANDNYSLEMNGVGDVNTDGYDDMMLCSSTHDDPVGGNNIGQCYLILGKASDWSANQILGSTSALNINFLGSASGDFFGSRVGALGDINNDGYPDFAMGAETNDDAGTDRGQVYIFFSSSTLPWSGTSTAYSVADATIVGAANSDFLGTDVQGVGDVNGDGISDMVITSVGADCGALTDSGKAYVVFGRAAGWTKNTSIITIANASYCGETASAFVRRAGKAGDVNDDGYGDFMLTSADGQPHSAAGQGYVIFGKASGWSSNVSLSQADASFWGEAESDSASREFIGNADINGDGSPDLLLGAYLNDQAFLDAGQTYIMLSPPPTPTSTVVATVDQNRLRVSWDESGVSGATSYYVENTTSGQTSGWQTSTSWTQSSLLCGNAYSYRVKARNGNSVEGAFTTTTLSGTTSICTAGRSDVPVLNVPSVPENTQKPLVVPQSQKSGEPETPVYQHVVLAPLQNDILTTLPLEVSGTSVPGYPVRVTIGSTQYATWATTDGTFSVTVLDQLAPGAYEVIVSFLKLDGSEIFHVTRVVAYQPVLETISSVQEDAQPIPQPLQGSQDVAMVPVPSSPGTTLRTPLVFVSPTVQEVKDIVEDAVKTREEFLMLVKKRTSQFFRDQFDSVEVQGGEPITIYVKSKKNLQSVVARLYRHTDDVQNSAQQLLDTFVFERDPATFIFSNDIAVPSQLRGTFDLELTLNREGGDRTIITKQLVVAPPARVLVAGGGVVSRAQVTVYRQEDDKVFRSWDGSLFGQETPFMIDERGEYVLSVPAGYYYLTIKAQDAEPFTSGIVVLKEPGILRADVSLTPRQPGVLSRFVGWFVNWFVE
;
A
#
# COMPACT_ATOMS: atom_id res chain seq x y z
N MET A 1 -20.39 14.31 -2.08
CA MET A 1 -21.42 13.38 -1.59
C MET A 1 -22.48 13.27 -2.68
N GLY A 2 -22.39 12.23 -3.52
CA GLY A 2 -23.32 11.99 -4.61
C GLY A 2 -24.49 11.12 -4.14
N ASN A 3 -25.68 11.41 -4.67
CA ASN A 3 -26.94 10.69 -4.47
C ASN A 3 -26.78 9.18 -4.39
N ASP A 4 -26.97 8.60 -3.20
CA ASP A 4 -27.34 7.20 -3.06
C ASP A 4 -28.86 7.14 -3.01
N THR A 5 -29.48 6.59 -4.06
CA THR A 5 -30.92 6.26 -4.10
C THR A 5 -31.16 4.80 -3.71
N TYR A 6 -30.15 4.14 -3.16
CA TYR A 6 -30.23 2.79 -2.64
C TYR A 6 -30.38 2.82 -1.11
N VAL A 7 -31.00 1.77 -0.60
CA VAL A 7 -31.47 1.57 0.77
C VAL A 7 -30.41 2.01 1.79
N SER A 8 -30.80 2.81 2.79
CA SER A 8 -29.88 3.22 3.86
C SER A 8 -29.25 1.98 4.52
N ASP A 9 -27.92 2.00 4.64
CA ASP A 9 -27.11 1.03 5.41
C ASP A 9 -26.93 -0.39 4.82
N GLY A 10 -27.22 -0.62 3.54
CA GLY A 10 -27.10 -1.95 2.90
C GLY A 10 -25.67 -2.42 2.53
N GLY A 11 -24.63 -1.60 2.72
CA GLY A 11 -23.26 -1.92 2.30
C GLY A 11 -23.05 -1.96 0.77
N LYS A 12 -21.84 -1.66 0.32
CA LYS A 12 -21.51 -1.63 -1.11
C LYS A 12 -20.07 -2.05 -1.38
N VAL A 13 -19.91 -2.95 -2.36
CA VAL A 13 -18.61 -3.46 -2.81
C VAL A 13 -18.35 -2.96 -4.22
N TYR A 14 -17.10 -2.58 -4.50
CA TYR A 14 -16.64 -2.15 -5.82
C TYR A 14 -15.55 -3.11 -6.32
N VAL A 15 -15.64 -3.49 -7.59
CA VAL A 15 -14.61 -4.29 -8.26
C VAL A 15 -13.86 -3.39 -9.22
N ILE A 16 -12.54 -3.32 -9.07
CA ILE A 16 -11.64 -2.57 -9.95
C ILE A 16 -10.63 -3.55 -10.53
N PHE A 17 -10.55 -3.63 -11.85
CA PHE A 17 -9.60 -4.51 -12.52
C PHE A 17 -8.20 -3.91 -12.57
N GLY A 18 -7.21 -4.81 -12.50
CA GLY A 18 -5.82 -4.55 -12.86
C GLY A 18 -5.71 -3.92 -14.25
N LYS A 19 -4.80 -2.96 -14.42
CA LYS A 19 -4.48 -2.35 -15.72
C LYS A 19 -2.97 -2.37 -15.92
N THR A 20 -2.53 -2.84 -17.08
CA THR A 20 -1.11 -2.80 -17.46
C THR A 20 -0.55 -1.37 -17.54
N SER A 21 -1.42 -0.39 -17.84
CA SER A 21 -1.09 1.03 -17.83
C SER A 21 -1.16 1.67 -16.43
N GLY A 22 -1.52 0.90 -15.39
CA GLY A 22 -1.84 1.40 -14.06
C GLY A 22 -3.16 2.17 -13.99
N TRP A 23 -3.40 2.79 -12.83
CA TRP A 23 -4.58 3.61 -12.53
C TRP A 23 -4.22 5.09 -12.36
N THR A 24 -5.17 5.98 -12.64
CA THR A 24 -4.99 7.42 -12.51
C THR A 24 -5.23 7.87 -11.06
N LYS A 25 -4.30 8.64 -10.49
CA LYS A 25 -4.45 9.24 -9.14
C LYS A 25 -5.62 10.21 -9.11
N GLY A 26 -6.40 10.19 -8.02
CA GLY A 26 -7.41 11.21 -7.71
C GLY A 26 -8.77 11.02 -8.39
N VAL A 27 -9.09 9.81 -8.85
CA VAL A 27 -10.41 9.47 -9.39
C VAL A 27 -11.26 8.78 -8.33
N ALA A 28 -12.52 9.16 -8.19
CA ALA A 28 -13.43 8.53 -7.25
C ALA A 28 -13.67 7.05 -7.61
N VAL A 29 -13.72 6.18 -6.60
CA VAL A 29 -13.88 4.72 -6.78
C VAL A 29 -15.13 4.37 -7.58
N ASN A 30 -16.26 5.04 -7.31
CA ASN A 30 -17.52 4.84 -8.02
C ASN A 30 -17.47 5.23 -9.51
N VAL A 31 -16.48 6.02 -9.93
CA VAL A 31 -16.23 6.39 -11.33
C VAL A 31 -15.26 5.42 -12.00
N SER A 32 -14.35 4.80 -11.23
CA SER A 32 -13.31 3.92 -11.75
C SER A 32 -13.65 2.43 -11.70
N ALA A 33 -14.63 2.05 -10.87
CA ALA A 33 -15.02 0.67 -10.69
C ALA A 33 -15.61 0.06 -11.96
N ASN A 34 -15.20 -1.17 -12.25
CA ASN A 34 -15.70 -1.97 -13.37
C ASN A 34 -17.05 -2.62 -13.05
N ALA A 35 -17.28 -2.94 -11.77
CA ALA A 35 -18.55 -3.39 -11.25
C ALA A 35 -18.78 -2.90 -9.82
N SER A 36 -20.03 -2.97 -9.37
CA SER A 36 -20.35 -2.81 -7.96
C SER A 36 -21.57 -3.60 -7.56
N PHE A 37 -21.59 -4.02 -6.30
CA PHE A 37 -22.65 -4.81 -5.68
C PHE A 37 -23.21 -4.05 -4.49
N VAL A 38 -24.53 -4.02 -4.36
CA VAL A 38 -25.24 -3.31 -3.29
C VAL A 38 -26.06 -4.34 -2.52
N GLY A 39 -25.96 -4.32 -1.19
CA GLY A 39 -26.82 -5.16 -0.35
C GLY A 39 -28.29 -4.75 -0.45
N TRP A 40 -29.17 -5.70 -0.15
CA TRP A 40 -30.60 -5.59 -0.51
C TRP A 40 -31.50 -5.01 0.57
N VAL A 41 -31.14 -5.14 1.85
CA VAL A 41 -32.09 -4.96 2.96
C VAL A 41 -31.81 -3.67 3.74
N ALA A 42 -32.88 -2.94 4.06
CA ALA A 42 -32.85 -1.79 4.97
C ALA A 42 -32.65 -2.27 6.41
N ASN A 43 -31.73 -1.65 7.15
CA ASN A 43 -31.42 -1.92 8.56
C ASN A 43 -30.56 -3.16 8.87
N ASP A 44 -29.96 -3.82 7.87
CA ASP A 44 -28.85 -4.79 8.09
C ASP A 44 -27.55 -4.05 8.48
N ASN A 45 -27.67 -2.99 9.29
CA ASN A 45 -26.64 -2.07 9.71
C ASN A 45 -25.34 -2.84 9.99
N TYR A 46 -24.36 -2.70 9.10
CA TYR A 46 -22.97 -3.15 9.18
C TYR A 46 -22.57 -4.36 8.30
N SER A 47 -21.49 -4.09 7.55
CA SER A 47 -20.55 -5.00 6.87
C SER A 47 -21.11 -5.98 5.82
N LEU A 48 -21.17 -5.51 4.57
CA LEU A 48 -20.94 -6.40 3.43
C LEU A 48 -19.42 -6.60 3.30
N GLU A 49 -18.88 -7.67 3.89
CA GLU A 49 -17.47 -8.03 3.79
C GLU A 49 -17.22 -8.78 2.47
N MET A 50 -16.16 -8.42 1.75
CA MET A 50 -15.73 -9.09 0.53
C MET A 50 -14.52 -9.98 0.82
N ASN A 51 -14.58 -11.22 0.36
CA ASN A 51 -13.55 -12.21 0.52
C ASN A 51 -13.28 -12.89 -0.82
N GLY A 52 -12.01 -13.02 -1.22
CA GLY A 52 -11.64 -13.85 -2.37
C GLY A 52 -11.70 -15.32 -1.98
N VAL A 53 -12.29 -16.16 -2.83
CA VAL A 53 -12.34 -17.63 -2.61
C VAL A 53 -11.55 -18.40 -3.67
N GLY A 54 -10.88 -17.69 -4.59
CA GLY A 54 -10.20 -18.28 -5.74
C GLY A 54 -11.19 -18.69 -6.83
N ASP A 55 -10.69 -19.35 -7.86
CA ASP A 55 -11.48 -19.88 -8.97
C ASP A 55 -12.13 -21.22 -8.60
N VAL A 56 -13.27 -21.18 -7.92
CA VAL A 56 -13.98 -22.35 -7.37
C VAL A 56 -14.65 -23.19 -8.44
N ASN A 57 -14.85 -22.65 -9.64
CA ASN A 57 -15.43 -23.38 -10.77
C ASN A 57 -14.38 -23.76 -11.84
N THR A 58 -13.12 -23.35 -11.69
CA THR A 58 -11.98 -23.55 -12.61
C THR A 58 -12.19 -22.99 -14.01
N ASP A 59 -12.93 -21.89 -14.15
CA ASP A 59 -13.18 -21.23 -15.43
C ASP A 59 -12.08 -20.24 -15.86
N GLY A 60 -11.06 -20.07 -15.01
CA GLY A 60 -9.92 -19.19 -15.20
C GLY A 60 -10.11 -17.80 -14.60
N TYR A 61 -11.21 -17.53 -13.90
CA TYR A 61 -11.48 -16.27 -13.24
C TYR A 61 -11.69 -16.46 -11.73
N ASP A 62 -11.00 -15.67 -10.91
CA ASP A 62 -11.19 -15.72 -9.46
C ASP A 62 -12.64 -15.31 -9.09
N ASP A 63 -13.22 -16.10 -8.19
CA ASP A 63 -14.54 -15.88 -7.61
C ASP A 63 -14.44 -15.15 -6.26
N MET A 64 -15.56 -14.56 -5.83
CA MET A 64 -15.62 -13.79 -4.60
C MET A 64 -16.87 -14.10 -3.78
N MET A 65 -16.72 -14.04 -2.45
CA MET A 65 -17.79 -14.18 -1.49
C MET A 65 -18.11 -12.82 -0.85
N LEU A 66 -19.38 -12.43 -0.86
CA LEU A 66 -19.87 -11.23 -0.20
C LEU A 66 -20.78 -11.61 0.97
N CYS A 67 -20.36 -11.33 2.20
CA CYS A 67 -21.05 -11.76 3.40
C CYS A 67 -21.56 -10.60 4.25
N SER A 68 -22.72 -10.78 4.86
CA SER A 68 -23.23 -9.96 5.95
C SER A 68 -23.57 -10.91 7.11
N SER A 69 -22.67 -10.99 8.09
CA SER A 69 -22.83 -11.88 9.25
C SER A 69 -23.93 -11.44 10.21
N THR A 70 -24.31 -10.16 10.15
CA THR A 70 -25.39 -9.56 10.94
C THR A 70 -26.72 -9.52 10.20
N HIS A 71 -26.85 -10.25 9.08
CA HIS A 71 -28.10 -10.30 8.32
C HIS A 71 -29.26 -10.82 9.19
N ASP A 72 -30.39 -10.10 9.16
CA ASP A 72 -31.65 -10.49 9.81
C ASP A 72 -32.57 -11.15 8.77
N ASP A 73 -32.99 -12.40 9.02
CA ASP A 73 -33.97 -13.09 8.15
C ASP A 73 -35.37 -13.06 8.79
N PRO A 74 -36.44 -12.70 8.04
CA PRO A 74 -37.81 -12.65 8.57
C PRO A 74 -38.33 -13.98 9.14
N VAL A 75 -37.74 -15.10 8.77
CA VAL A 75 -38.10 -16.46 9.22
C VAL A 75 -37.05 -17.02 10.18
N GLY A 76 -35.76 -16.80 9.90
CA GLY A 76 -34.61 -17.32 10.64
C GLY A 76 -34.20 -16.50 11.87
N GLY A 77 -34.69 -15.26 12.00
CA GLY A 77 -34.42 -14.36 13.12
C GLY A 77 -33.21 -13.44 12.88
N ASN A 78 -32.81 -12.73 13.93
CA ASN A 78 -31.80 -11.67 13.84
C ASN A 78 -30.38 -12.25 13.83
N ASN A 79 -29.43 -11.58 13.17
CA ASN A 79 -28.01 -11.97 13.09
C ASN A 79 -27.80 -13.44 12.69
N ILE A 80 -28.62 -13.95 11.76
CA ILE A 80 -28.47 -15.31 11.25
C ILE A 80 -27.26 -15.41 10.31
N GLY A 81 -26.95 -14.32 9.60
CA GLY A 81 -25.84 -14.24 8.66
C GLY A 81 -26.20 -14.76 7.26
N GLN A 82 -25.63 -14.13 6.22
CA GLN A 82 -25.86 -14.47 4.83
C GLN A 82 -24.63 -14.17 3.96
N CYS A 83 -24.35 -15.05 2.99
CA CYS A 83 -23.24 -14.91 2.06
C CYS A 83 -23.67 -15.17 0.62
N TYR A 84 -23.06 -14.42 -0.31
CA TYR A 84 -23.29 -14.53 -1.74
C TYR A 84 -22.00 -14.88 -2.46
N LEU A 85 -21.96 -16.03 -3.11
CA LEU A 85 -20.88 -16.38 -4.04
C LEU A 85 -21.18 -15.75 -5.40
N ILE A 86 -20.25 -14.92 -5.83
CA ILE A 86 -20.26 -14.20 -7.10
C ILE A 86 -19.14 -14.79 -7.96
N LEU A 87 -19.53 -15.38 -9.09
CA LEU A 87 -18.56 -15.99 -9.98
C LEU A 87 -17.80 -14.94 -10.81
N GLY A 88 -16.50 -15.15 -10.94
CA GLY A 88 -15.62 -14.49 -11.87
C GLY A 88 -16.08 -14.71 -13.31
N LYS A 89 -15.74 -13.76 -14.18
CA LYS A 89 -16.08 -13.85 -15.61
C LYS A 89 -15.27 -12.86 -16.44
N ALA A 90 -15.10 -13.19 -17.72
CA ALA A 90 -14.40 -12.38 -18.69
C ALA A 90 -15.03 -10.99 -18.96
N SER A 91 -16.37 -10.92 -18.95
CA SER A 91 -17.13 -9.77 -19.42
C SER A 91 -18.46 -9.59 -18.68
N ASP A 92 -19.28 -8.63 -19.10
CA ASP A 92 -20.64 -8.41 -18.60
C ASP A 92 -20.72 -8.05 -17.11
N TRP A 93 -19.68 -7.40 -16.62
CA TRP A 93 -19.65 -6.72 -15.34
C TRP A 93 -20.46 -5.44 -15.41
N SER A 94 -21.30 -5.20 -14.40
CA SER A 94 -22.14 -4.01 -14.32
C SER A 94 -22.08 -3.38 -12.93
N ALA A 95 -22.36 -2.08 -12.89
CA ALA A 95 -22.41 -1.32 -11.66
C ALA A 95 -23.79 -1.41 -10.98
N ASN A 96 -23.80 -1.31 -9.66
CA ASN A 96 -24.98 -1.30 -8.79
C ASN A 96 -25.86 -2.56 -8.94
N GLN A 97 -25.22 -3.72 -9.06
CA GLN A 97 -25.92 -5.00 -9.03
C GLN A 97 -26.47 -5.24 -7.63
N ILE A 98 -27.79 -5.39 -7.53
CA ILE A 98 -28.47 -5.60 -6.25
C ILE A 98 -28.38 -7.10 -5.90
N LEU A 99 -27.75 -7.41 -4.77
CA LEU A 99 -27.65 -8.79 -4.27
C LEU A 99 -29.05 -9.34 -3.96
N GLY A 100 -29.27 -10.62 -4.22
CA GLY A 100 -30.57 -11.26 -4.00
C GLY A 100 -31.67 -10.85 -4.98
N SER A 101 -31.40 -9.92 -5.91
CA SER A 101 -32.29 -9.68 -7.05
C SER A 101 -32.23 -10.85 -8.03
N THR A 102 -33.38 -11.22 -8.60
CA THR A 102 -33.51 -12.31 -9.59
C THR A 102 -32.71 -12.09 -10.88
N SER A 103 -32.11 -10.91 -11.06
CA SER A 103 -31.24 -10.53 -12.17
C SER A 103 -29.74 -10.73 -11.92
N ALA A 104 -29.30 -10.91 -10.67
CA ALA A 104 -27.90 -11.18 -10.35
C ALA A 104 -27.70 -12.71 -10.23
N LEU A 105 -26.83 -13.28 -11.07
CA LEU A 105 -26.45 -14.70 -11.01
C LEU A 105 -25.56 -14.92 -9.78
N ASN A 106 -26.17 -15.11 -8.61
CA ASN A 106 -25.44 -15.43 -7.38
C ASN A 106 -25.96 -16.70 -6.71
N ILE A 107 -25.07 -17.39 -5.99
CA ILE A 107 -25.42 -18.49 -5.09
C ILE A 107 -25.49 -17.90 -3.68
N ASN A 108 -26.60 -18.14 -2.97
CA ASN A 108 -26.87 -17.54 -1.66
C ASN A 108 -26.87 -18.61 -0.56
N PHE A 109 -25.98 -18.42 0.41
CA PHE A 109 -25.87 -19.23 1.62
C PHE A 109 -26.46 -18.46 2.81
N LEU A 110 -27.49 -19.02 3.43
CA LEU A 110 -28.10 -18.46 4.64
C LEU A 110 -27.63 -19.24 5.87
N GLY A 111 -27.36 -18.55 6.98
CA GLY A 111 -27.09 -19.19 8.26
C GLY A 111 -28.26 -20.06 8.75
N SER A 112 -28.02 -20.80 9.83
CA SER A 112 -28.96 -21.83 10.31
C SER A 112 -29.89 -21.34 11.40
N ALA A 113 -29.43 -20.45 12.28
CA ALA A 113 -30.22 -19.91 13.39
C ALA A 113 -29.86 -18.46 13.75
N SER A 114 -30.78 -17.79 14.45
CA SER A 114 -30.58 -16.43 14.95
C SER A 114 -29.40 -16.35 15.91
N GLY A 115 -28.53 -15.35 15.70
CA GLY A 115 -27.40 -15.09 16.56
C GLY A 115 -26.17 -15.94 16.28
N ASP A 116 -26.16 -16.76 15.23
CA ASP A 116 -25.02 -17.62 14.83
C ASP A 116 -23.88 -16.84 14.15
N PHE A 117 -24.15 -15.62 13.66
CA PHE A 117 -23.21 -14.79 12.90
C PHE A 117 -22.55 -15.53 11.71
N PHE A 118 -23.31 -16.35 10.98
CA PHE A 118 -22.77 -17.10 9.83
C PHE A 118 -22.16 -16.17 8.78
N GLY A 119 -20.98 -16.53 8.28
CA GLY A 119 -20.23 -15.69 7.34
C GLY A 119 -19.45 -14.57 8.00
N SER A 120 -19.23 -14.61 9.33
CA SER A 120 -18.35 -13.67 10.03
C SER A 120 -16.90 -13.74 9.54
N ARG A 121 -16.49 -14.91 9.07
CA ARG A 121 -15.25 -15.12 8.31
C ARG A 121 -15.46 -16.09 7.17
N VAL A 122 -14.75 -15.84 6.07
CA VAL A 122 -14.65 -16.70 4.90
C VAL A 122 -13.18 -17.04 4.71
N GLY A 123 -12.88 -18.32 4.59
CA GLY A 123 -11.53 -18.81 4.30
C GLY A 123 -11.47 -19.44 2.92
N ALA A 124 -10.57 -18.95 2.06
CA ALA A 124 -10.13 -19.70 0.89
C ALA A 124 -9.18 -20.81 1.39
N LEU A 125 -9.60 -22.07 1.26
CA LEU A 125 -8.88 -23.20 1.86
C LEU A 125 -7.82 -23.78 0.95
N GLY A 126 -7.91 -23.50 -0.36
CA GLY A 126 -7.19 -24.28 -1.37
C GLY A 126 -7.84 -25.65 -1.54
N ASP A 127 -7.16 -26.56 -2.22
CA ASP A 127 -7.66 -27.91 -2.45
C ASP A 127 -7.34 -28.79 -1.22
N ILE A 128 -8.30 -28.89 -0.29
CA ILE A 128 -8.15 -29.59 1.00
C ILE A 128 -8.60 -31.05 0.92
N ASN A 129 -9.18 -31.46 -0.22
CA ASN A 129 -9.63 -32.82 -0.48
C ASN A 129 -8.91 -33.48 -1.69
N ASN A 130 -7.91 -32.81 -2.25
CA ASN A 130 -7.09 -33.26 -3.39
C ASN A 130 -7.92 -33.72 -4.59
N ASP A 131 -9.00 -32.99 -4.91
CA ASP A 131 -9.85 -33.27 -6.08
C ASP A 131 -9.56 -32.36 -7.28
N GLY A 132 -8.64 -31.40 -7.11
CA GLY A 132 -8.20 -30.44 -8.12
C GLY A 132 -8.97 -29.13 -8.14
N TYR A 133 -9.92 -28.91 -7.22
CA TYR A 133 -10.70 -27.68 -7.11
C TYR A 133 -10.40 -26.97 -5.78
N PRO A 134 -10.23 -25.64 -5.77
CA PRO A 134 -10.03 -24.92 -4.51
C PRO A 134 -11.34 -24.85 -3.72
N ASP A 135 -11.27 -25.24 -2.45
CA ASP A 135 -12.38 -25.28 -1.51
C ASP A 135 -12.44 -24.02 -0.65
N PHE A 136 -13.57 -23.82 0.03
CA PHE A 136 -13.76 -22.70 0.95
C PHE A 136 -14.54 -23.08 2.21
N ALA A 137 -14.41 -22.25 3.24
CA ALA A 137 -15.20 -22.37 4.47
C ALA A 137 -15.77 -21.05 4.95
N MET A 138 -16.82 -21.16 5.78
CA MET A 138 -17.46 -20.05 6.46
C MET A 138 -17.63 -20.35 7.96
N GLY A 139 -17.30 -19.37 8.80
CA GLY A 139 -17.49 -19.42 10.25
C GLY A 139 -18.90 -18.99 10.67
N ALA A 140 -19.39 -19.59 11.75
CA ALA A 140 -20.55 -19.19 12.54
C ALA A 140 -20.14 -19.28 14.02
N GLU A 141 -19.44 -18.25 14.47
CA GLU A 141 -18.63 -18.28 15.70
C GLU A 141 -19.43 -18.46 17.01
N THR A 142 -20.73 -18.20 16.99
CA THR A 142 -21.64 -18.34 18.15
C THR A 142 -22.67 -19.45 17.93
N ASN A 143 -22.51 -20.29 16.91
CA ASN A 143 -23.46 -21.36 16.67
C ASN A 143 -23.61 -22.30 17.90
N ASP A 144 -24.87 -22.58 18.22
CA ASP A 144 -25.30 -23.25 19.45
C ASP A 144 -25.62 -24.74 19.29
N ASP A 145 -25.56 -25.31 18.07
CA ASP A 145 -26.08 -26.65 17.77
C ASP A 145 -25.37 -27.76 18.55
N ALA A 146 -24.10 -27.54 18.90
CA ALA A 146 -23.28 -28.45 19.70
C ALA A 146 -23.16 -28.05 21.18
N GLY A 147 -23.82 -26.96 21.60
CA GLY A 147 -23.75 -26.34 22.93
C GLY A 147 -23.62 -24.82 22.84
N THR A 148 -23.84 -24.12 23.96
CA THR A 148 -23.84 -22.66 24.02
C THR A 148 -22.53 -22.04 23.53
N ASP A 149 -22.60 -21.21 22.49
CA ASP A 149 -21.54 -20.45 21.86
C ASP A 149 -20.29 -21.30 21.56
N ARG A 150 -20.48 -22.57 21.16
CA ARG A 150 -19.34 -23.42 20.76
C ARG A 150 -18.74 -22.97 19.44
N GLY A 151 -19.58 -22.42 18.57
CA GLY A 151 -19.21 -22.06 17.22
C GLY A 151 -19.11 -23.26 16.29
N GLN A 152 -19.25 -22.98 15.01
CA GLN A 152 -19.20 -23.97 13.94
C GLN A 152 -18.55 -23.41 12.69
N VAL A 153 -17.83 -24.26 11.95
CA VAL A 153 -17.30 -23.97 10.62
C VAL A 153 -18.00 -24.86 9.60
N TYR A 154 -18.39 -24.28 8.47
CA TYR A 154 -19.02 -24.96 7.34
C TYR A 154 -18.00 -25.04 6.20
N ILE A 155 -17.75 -26.24 5.68
CA ILE A 155 -16.81 -26.48 4.58
C ILE A 155 -17.59 -26.87 3.33
N PHE A 156 -17.20 -26.30 2.20
CA PHE A 156 -17.79 -26.46 0.90
C PHE A 156 -16.73 -26.98 -0.06
N PHE A 157 -16.95 -28.15 -0.63
CA PHE A 157 -16.09 -28.71 -1.65
C PHE A 157 -16.55 -28.21 -3.02
N SER A 158 -15.59 -27.65 -3.75
CA SER A 158 -15.83 -27.04 -5.04
C SER A 158 -15.85 -28.07 -6.17
N SER A 159 -16.33 -27.68 -7.35
CA SER A 159 -16.24 -28.52 -8.55
C SER A 159 -16.51 -27.72 -9.82
N SER A 160 -16.12 -28.26 -10.97
CA SER A 160 -16.41 -27.64 -12.29
C SER A 160 -17.90 -27.46 -12.59
N THR A 161 -18.77 -28.20 -11.90
CA THR A 161 -20.21 -27.99 -11.93
C THR A 161 -20.71 -27.78 -10.51
N LEU A 162 -20.71 -26.52 -10.07
CA LEU A 162 -21.11 -26.15 -8.72
C LEU A 162 -22.46 -26.80 -8.35
N PRO A 163 -22.54 -27.51 -7.21
CA PRO A 163 -23.75 -28.25 -6.84
C PRO A 163 -24.84 -27.34 -6.26
N TRP A 164 -24.57 -26.05 -6.10
CA TRP A 164 -25.43 -25.08 -5.42
C TRP A 164 -26.12 -24.16 -6.43
N SER A 165 -27.37 -23.82 -6.16
CA SER A 165 -28.10 -22.81 -6.94
C SER A 165 -29.17 -22.13 -6.09
N GLY A 166 -29.42 -20.85 -6.36
CA GLY A 166 -30.40 -20.05 -5.62
C GLY A 166 -30.02 -19.85 -4.15
N THR A 167 -31.03 -19.81 -3.29
CA THR A 167 -30.86 -19.65 -1.83
C THR A 167 -31.00 -20.99 -1.12
N SER A 168 -30.01 -21.35 -0.32
CA SER A 168 -30.02 -22.56 0.52
C SER A 168 -29.45 -22.26 1.91
N THR A 169 -29.90 -22.98 2.93
CA THR A 169 -29.26 -22.89 4.25
C THR A 169 -27.89 -23.55 4.20
N ALA A 170 -26.87 -22.92 4.77
CA ALA A 170 -25.48 -23.37 4.75
C ALA A 170 -25.36 -24.82 5.23
N TYR A 171 -26.06 -25.18 6.31
CA TYR A 171 -26.05 -26.56 6.81
C TYR A 171 -26.56 -27.58 5.80
N SER A 172 -27.55 -27.24 4.97
CA SER A 172 -28.12 -28.18 4.00
C SER A 172 -27.16 -28.50 2.85
N VAL A 173 -26.35 -27.52 2.44
CA VAL A 173 -25.50 -27.59 1.25
C VAL A 173 -24.00 -27.74 1.52
N ALA A 174 -23.54 -27.47 2.76
CA ALA A 174 -22.16 -27.75 3.15
C ALA A 174 -21.85 -29.25 3.04
N ASP A 175 -20.62 -29.59 2.69
CA ASP A 175 -20.14 -30.97 2.61
C ASP A 175 -19.74 -31.49 3.99
N ALA A 176 -19.13 -30.60 4.80
CA ALA A 176 -18.79 -30.88 6.18
C ALA A 176 -19.10 -29.71 7.12
N THR A 177 -19.24 -30.02 8.41
CA THR A 177 -19.27 -29.01 9.46
C THR A 177 -18.39 -29.45 10.63
N ILE A 178 -17.65 -28.50 11.19
CA ILE A 178 -16.75 -28.71 12.31
C ILE A 178 -17.27 -27.90 13.50
N VAL A 179 -17.45 -28.55 14.65
CA VAL A 179 -18.01 -27.92 15.86
C VAL A 179 -16.96 -27.71 16.94
N GLY A 180 -17.13 -26.62 17.71
CA GLY A 180 -16.27 -26.25 18.83
C GLY A 180 -16.20 -27.29 19.93
N ALA A 181 -15.14 -27.20 20.73
CA ALA A 181 -14.81 -28.20 21.76
C ALA A 181 -15.66 -28.03 23.02
N ALA A 182 -15.77 -26.80 23.52
CA ALA A 182 -16.52 -26.45 24.72
C ALA A 182 -17.38 -25.20 24.53
N ASN A 183 -18.24 -24.93 25.50
CA ASN A 183 -19.13 -23.76 25.49
C ASN A 183 -18.32 -22.47 25.59
N SER A 184 -18.73 -21.43 24.87
CA SER A 184 -18.06 -20.13 24.81
C SER A 184 -16.61 -20.18 24.28
N ASP A 185 -16.25 -21.24 23.55
CA ASP A 185 -14.94 -21.33 22.87
C ASP A 185 -14.93 -20.48 21.58
N PHE A 186 -16.10 -20.23 20.99
CA PHE A 186 -16.30 -19.48 19.74
C PHE A 186 -15.50 -20.00 18.54
N LEU A 187 -15.54 -21.31 18.25
CA LEU A 187 -14.86 -21.89 17.10
C LEU A 187 -15.35 -21.26 15.79
N GLY A 188 -14.42 -20.93 14.90
CA GLY A 188 -14.76 -20.32 13.62
C GLY A 188 -14.80 -18.80 13.68
N THR A 189 -14.27 -18.20 14.75
CA THR A 189 -13.94 -16.76 14.80
C THR A 189 -12.98 -16.38 13.66
N ASP A 190 -12.17 -17.33 13.19
CA ASP A 190 -11.44 -17.30 11.92
C ASP A 190 -11.21 -18.71 11.38
N VAL A 191 -11.16 -18.80 10.06
CA VAL A 191 -10.85 -20.03 9.31
C VAL A 191 -10.09 -19.64 8.04
N GLN A 192 -8.91 -20.20 7.83
CA GLN A 192 -8.07 -19.87 6.67
C GLN A 192 -7.35 -21.11 6.14
N GLY A 193 -7.23 -21.20 4.81
CA GLY A 193 -6.29 -22.11 4.17
C GLY A 193 -4.87 -21.60 4.35
N VAL A 194 -3.97 -22.47 4.78
CA VAL A 194 -2.56 -22.13 5.02
C VAL A 194 -1.62 -22.76 4.00
N GLY A 195 -2.17 -23.47 3.01
CA GLY A 195 -1.39 -24.28 2.08
C GLY A 195 -0.97 -25.60 2.73
N ASP A 196 -0.09 -26.34 2.06
CA ASP A 196 0.44 -27.61 2.57
C ASP A 196 1.55 -27.35 3.59
N VAL A 197 1.22 -27.39 4.89
CA VAL A 197 2.17 -27.12 5.97
C VAL A 197 2.89 -28.38 6.43
N ASN A 198 2.45 -29.55 5.98
CA ASN A 198 2.99 -30.84 6.38
C ASN A 198 3.76 -31.59 5.26
N GLY A 199 3.74 -31.07 4.03
CA GLY A 199 4.42 -31.61 2.86
C GLY A 199 3.78 -32.85 2.27
N ASP A 200 2.47 -33.10 2.48
CA ASP A 200 1.75 -34.25 1.93
C ASP A 200 1.11 -34.00 0.56
N GLY A 201 1.20 -32.76 0.07
CA GLY A 201 0.67 -32.30 -1.20
C GLY A 201 -0.80 -31.91 -1.18
N ILE A 202 -1.46 -31.89 -0.01
CA ILE A 202 -2.85 -31.45 0.16
C ILE A 202 -2.85 -30.12 0.94
N SER A 203 -3.74 -29.18 0.59
CA SER A 203 -3.82 -27.93 1.36
C SER A 203 -4.35 -28.20 2.77
N ASP A 204 -3.79 -27.50 3.76
CA ASP A 204 -4.20 -27.55 5.16
C ASP A 204 -4.94 -26.28 5.58
N MET A 205 -5.62 -26.34 6.72
CA MET A 205 -6.36 -25.21 7.26
C MET A 205 -6.07 -24.96 8.73
N VAL A 206 -6.27 -23.71 9.14
CA VAL A 206 -6.26 -23.30 10.54
C VAL A 206 -7.61 -22.70 10.91
N ILE A 207 -8.14 -23.13 12.07
CA ILE A 207 -9.40 -22.63 12.62
C ILE A 207 -9.13 -22.07 14.01
N THR A 208 -9.55 -20.83 14.28
CA THR A 208 -9.37 -20.20 15.59
C THR A 208 -10.63 -20.28 16.44
N SER A 209 -10.41 -20.25 17.75
CA SER A 209 -11.43 -20.31 18.79
C SER A 209 -11.00 -19.34 19.88
N VAL A 210 -11.50 -18.12 19.80
CA VAL A 210 -10.94 -16.99 20.56
C VAL A 210 -11.17 -17.10 22.06
N GLY A 211 -12.26 -17.74 22.49
CA GLY A 211 -12.58 -17.98 23.91
C GLY A 211 -12.02 -19.30 24.46
N ALA A 212 -11.30 -20.09 23.66
CA ALA A 212 -10.87 -21.41 24.09
C ALA A 212 -9.78 -21.36 25.18
N ASP A 213 -10.03 -22.10 26.27
CA ASP A 213 -9.08 -22.27 27.37
C ASP A 213 -7.93 -23.21 27.00
N CYS A 214 -6.71 -22.83 27.36
CA CYS A 214 -5.53 -23.69 27.22
C CYS A 214 -5.00 -24.15 28.59
N GLY A 215 -5.52 -25.28 29.06
CA GLY A 215 -5.15 -25.82 30.37
C GLY A 215 -5.68 -24.93 31.49
N ALA A 216 -4.78 -24.22 32.18
CA ALA A 216 -5.14 -23.28 33.24
C ALA A 216 -5.25 -21.82 32.76
N LEU A 217 -4.91 -21.54 31.49
CA LEU A 217 -5.02 -20.21 30.91
C LEU A 217 -6.44 -20.01 30.38
N THR A 218 -7.21 -19.20 31.10
CA THR A 218 -8.59 -18.86 30.71
C THR A 218 -8.59 -17.89 29.55
N ASP A 219 -9.44 -18.13 28.55
CA ASP A 219 -9.62 -17.26 27.37
C ASP A 219 -8.29 -16.92 26.66
N SER A 220 -7.28 -17.81 26.72
CA SER A 220 -6.03 -17.60 25.98
C SER A 220 -6.26 -17.61 24.46
N GLY A 221 -7.38 -18.21 24.04
CA GLY A 221 -7.67 -18.54 22.65
C GLY A 221 -6.82 -19.71 22.17
N LYS A 222 -7.34 -20.40 21.14
CA LYS A 222 -6.62 -21.47 20.45
C LYS A 222 -6.74 -21.33 18.94
N ALA A 223 -5.66 -21.69 18.25
CA ALA A 223 -5.68 -22.00 16.83
C ALA A 223 -5.47 -23.51 16.65
N TYR A 224 -6.33 -24.15 15.87
CA TYR A 224 -6.27 -25.58 15.56
C TYR A 224 -5.79 -25.74 14.12
N VAL A 225 -4.70 -26.50 13.93
CA VAL A 225 -4.22 -26.90 12.60
C VAL A 225 -4.88 -28.21 12.25
N VAL A 226 -5.52 -28.26 11.08
CA VAL A 226 -6.21 -29.44 10.56
C VAL A 226 -5.67 -29.74 9.17
N PHE A 227 -5.10 -30.93 9.01
CA PHE A 227 -4.54 -31.32 7.73
C PHE A 227 -5.61 -31.69 6.70
N GLY A 228 -5.35 -31.30 5.45
CA GLY A 228 -6.11 -31.73 4.29
C GLY A 228 -6.20 -33.25 4.20
N ARG A 229 -7.30 -33.76 3.64
CA ARG A 229 -7.42 -35.20 3.40
C ARG A 229 -8.42 -35.50 2.30
N ALA A 230 -8.06 -36.47 1.45
CA ALA A 230 -8.84 -36.79 0.27
C ALA A 230 -10.28 -37.27 0.53
N ALA A 231 -10.54 -37.84 1.70
CA ALA A 231 -11.88 -38.27 2.09
C ALA A 231 -12.78 -37.13 2.59
N GLY A 232 -12.24 -35.92 2.78
CA GLY A 232 -12.93 -34.80 3.40
C GLY A 232 -13.42 -35.10 4.82
N TRP A 233 -14.40 -34.35 5.30
CA TRP A 233 -15.02 -34.53 6.62
C TRP A 233 -16.51 -34.75 6.50
N THR A 234 -17.12 -35.18 7.61
CA THR A 234 -18.57 -35.27 7.74
C THR A 234 -19.11 -34.12 8.56
N LYS A 235 -20.41 -33.87 8.47
CA LYS A 235 -21.10 -32.89 9.33
C LYS A 235 -20.98 -33.25 10.82
N ASN A 236 -20.97 -32.21 11.65
CA ASN A 236 -20.90 -32.24 13.10
C ASN A 236 -19.65 -32.95 13.65
N THR A 237 -18.53 -32.85 12.93
CA THR A 237 -17.26 -33.39 13.38
C THR A 237 -16.66 -32.46 14.44
N SER A 238 -16.21 -33.00 15.58
CA SER A 238 -15.64 -32.16 16.63
C SER A 238 -14.19 -31.77 16.33
N ILE A 239 -13.82 -30.50 16.54
CA ILE A 239 -12.48 -29.99 16.26
C ILE A 239 -11.37 -30.80 16.96
N ILE A 240 -11.61 -31.25 18.20
CA ILE A 240 -10.63 -32.03 18.97
C ILE A 240 -10.35 -33.43 18.39
N THR A 241 -11.24 -33.93 17.52
CA THR A 241 -11.08 -35.25 16.91
C THR A 241 -10.26 -35.21 15.62
N ILE A 242 -10.10 -34.03 15.02
CA ILE A 242 -9.48 -33.85 13.71
C ILE A 242 -8.27 -32.94 13.72
N ALA A 243 -8.09 -32.10 14.74
CA ALA A 243 -6.94 -31.23 14.85
C ALA A 243 -5.64 -32.05 14.99
N ASN A 244 -4.67 -31.77 14.13
CA ASN A 244 -3.34 -32.36 14.13
C ASN A 244 -2.38 -31.62 15.06
N ALA A 245 -2.61 -30.32 15.26
CA ALA A 245 -1.92 -29.50 16.24
C ALA A 245 -2.85 -28.42 16.80
N SER A 246 -2.44 -27.80 17.90
CA SER A 246 -3.06 -26.57 18.36
C SER A 246 -2.08 -25.67 19.09
N TYR A 247 -2.28 -24.37 18.92
CA TYR A 247 -1.45 -23.29 19.46
C TYR A 247 -2.29 -22.42 20.39
N CYS A 248 -1.70 -22.01 21.50
CA CYS A 248 -2.35 -21.27 22.57
C CYS A 248 -1.69 -19.94 22.81
N GLY A 249 -2.49 -18.93 23.17
CA GLY A 249 -1.98 -17.66 23.66
C GLY A 249 -1.04 -17.85 24.86
N GLU A 250 -0.04 -16.98 24.96
CA GLU A 250 1.00 -17.07 26.01
C GLU A 250 0.45 -16.81 27.42
N THR A 251 -0.63 -16.04 27.51
CA THR A 251 -1.24 -15.57 28.75
C THR A 251 -2.75 -15.83 28.76
N ALA A 252 -3.36 -15.76 29.94
CA ALA A 252 -4.82 -15.71 30.05
C ALA A 252 -5.33 -14.43 29.36
N SER A 253 -6.46 -14.53 28.65
CA SER A 253 -7.02 -13.41 27.85
C SER A 253 -6.08 -12.89 26.76
N ALA A 254 -5.15 -13.72 26.27
CA ALA A 254 -4.34 -13.38 25.10
C ALA A 254 -5.16 -13.31 23.81
N PHE A 255 -6.25 -14.09 23.74
CA PHE A 255 -7.16 -14.19 22.61
C PHE A 255 -6.44 -14.41 21.28
N VAL A 256 -6.00 -15.64 21.00
CA VAL A 256 -5.59 -16.02 19.62
C VAL A 256 -6.80 -15.83 18.69
N ARG A 257 -6.66 -14.96 17.70
CA ARG A 257 -7.80 -14.40 16.94
C ARG A 257 -7.77 -14.78 15.46
N ARG A 258 -6.67 -14.50 14.77
CA ARG A 258 -6.58 -14.71 13.32
C ARG A 258 -5.47 -15.66 12.94
N ALA A 259 -5.67 -16.31 11.81
CA ALA A 259 -4.70 -17.11 11.10
C ALA A 259 -4.55 -16.63 9.67
N GLY A 260 -3.55 -17.14 8.95
CA GLY A 260 -3.36 -16.78 7.54
C GLY A 260 -2.06 -17.32 7.00
N LYS A 261 -2.03 -17.45 5.68
CA LYS A 261 -0.92 -18.04 4.94
C LYS A 261 0.30 -17.11 4.98
N ALA A 262 1.45 -17.65 5.41
CA ALA A 262 2.73 -16.94 5.32
C ALA A 262 3.46 -17.28 4.01
N GLY A 263 3.21 -18.46 3.45
CA GLY A 263 4.06 -19.04 2.40
C GLY A 263 5.23 -19.79 3.04
N ASP A 264 6.16 -20.32 2.25
CA ASP A 264 7.39 -20.93 2.76
C ASP A 264 8.41 -19.82 3.03
N VAL A 265 8.35 -19.19 4.21
CA VAL A 265 9.14 -17.98 4.51
C VAL A 265 10.56 -18.31 4.97
N ASN A 266 10.88 -19.59 5.18
CA ASN A 266 12.21 -20.05 5.55
C ASN A 266 12.86 -20.94 4.46
N ASP A 267 12.18 -21.13 3.33
CA ASP A 267 12.57 -21.94 2.16
C ASP A 267 12.96 -23.38 2.53
N ASP A 268 12.23 -24.00 3.45
CA ASP A 268 12.45 -25.40 3.87
C ASP A 268 11.58 -26.42 3.11
N GLY A 269 10.73 -25.94 2.21
CA GLY A 269 9.85 -26.71 1.35
C GLY A 269 8.48 -27.01 1.96
N TYR A 270 8.17 -26.48 3.15
CA TYR A 270 6.84 -26.59 3.76
C TYR A 270 6.17 -25.21 3.79
N GLY A 271 4.84 -25.18 3.64
CA GLY A 271 4.10 -23.95 3.86
C GLY A 271 4.17 -23.52 5.33
N ASP A 272 4.41 -22.24 5.57
CA ASP A 272 4.33 -21.63 6.90
C ASP A 272 3.04 -20.81 7.04
N PHE A 273 2.70 -20.52 8.29
CA PHE A 273 1.51 -19.73 8.60
C PHE A 273 1.73 -18.77 9.75
N MET A 274 0.89 -17.75 9.77
CA MET A 274 0.85 -16.76 10.83
C MET A 274 -0.35 -16.94 11.74
N LEU A 275 -0.15 -16.62 13.01
CA LEU A 275 -1.18 -16.49 14.02
C LEU A 275 -1.09 -15.12 14.69
N THR A 276 -2.22 -14.61 15.19
CA THR A 276 -2.25 -13.31 15.87
C THR A 276 -2.95 -13.42 17.22
N SER A 277 -2.42 -12.73 18.22
CA SER A 277 -3.05 -12.54 19.53
C SER A 277 -3.31 -11.05 19.79
N ALA A 278 -4.36 -10.76 20.57
CA ALA A 278 -4.65 -9.38 20.97
C ALA A 278 -3.69 -8.87 22.04
N ASP A 279 -3.23 -9.75 22.93
CA ASP A 279 -2.18 -9.41 23.89
C ASP A 279 -0.80 -9.65 23.26
N GLY A 280 0.11 -8.68 23.38
CA GLY A 280 1.47 -8.81 22.88
C GLY A 280 2.46 -8.61 24.02
N GLN A 281 3.32 -9.58 24.29
CA GLN A 281 4.34 -9.38 25.34
C GLN A 281 5.52 -8.59 24.75
N PRO A 282 6.04 -7.55 25.44
CA PRO A 282 5.81 -7.19 26.85
C PRO A 282 4.73 -6.10 27.11
N HIS A 283 3.95 -5.70 26.11
CA HIS A 283 3.07 -4.51 26.16
C HIS A 283 1.57 -4.87 26.12
N SER A 284 0.81 -4.46 27.14
CA SER A 284 -0.61 -4.79 27.20
C SER A 284 -1.38 -4.31 25.95
N ALA A 285 -2.16 -5.22 25.35
CA ALA A 285 -2.96 -4.97 24.14
C ALA A 285 -2.18 -4.46 22.91
N ALA A 286 -0.86 -4.62 22.86
CA ALA A 286 -0.04 -4.18 21.74
C ALA A 286 -0.27 -4.98 20.45
N GLY A 287 -0.95 -6.14 20.53
CA GLY A 287 -1.05 -7.11 19.45
C GLY A 287 0.29 -7.80 19.17
N GLN A 288 0.24 -9.10 18.84
CA GLN A 288 1.43 -9.85 18.46
C GLN A 288 1.12 -10.84 17.34
N GLY A 289 1.95 -10.81 16.31
CA GLY A 289 1.97 -11.79 15.22
C GLY A 289 3.02 -12.85 15.50
N TYR A 290 2.73 -14.09 15.15
CA TYR A 290 3.61 -15.24 15.32
C TYR A 290 3.73 -15.97 13.99
N VAL A 291 4.94 -16.36 13.61
CA VAL A 291 5.18 -17.24 12.47
C VAL A 291 5.43 -18.64 13.01
N ILE A 292 4.72 -19.61 12.43
CA ILE A 292 4.87 -21.02 12.72
C ILE A 292 5.36 -21.71 11.45
N PHE A 293 6.50 -22.37 11.54
CA PHE A 293 7.06 -23.11 10.41
C PHE A 293 6.36 -24.44 10.18
N GLY A 294 6.11 -24.73 8.91
CA GLY A 294 5.68 -26.01 8.42
C GLY A 294 6.71 -27.10 8.71
N LYS A 295 6.26 -28.37 8.71
CA LYS A 295 7.12 -29.54 8.93
C LYS A 295 6.39 -30.84 8.65
N ALA A 296 7.13 -31.85 8.20
CA ALA A 296 6.59 -33.19 7.97
C ALA A 296 6.09 -33.92 9.24
N SER A 297 6.63 -33.60 10.43
CA SER A 297 6.27 -34.31 11.66
C SER A 297 6.59 -33.51 12.92
N GLY A 298 6.16 -34.01 14.08
CA GLY A 298 6.39 -33.33 15.37
C GLY A 298 5.33 -32.28 15.72
N TRP A 299 4.18 -32.33 15.06
CA TRP A 299 2.98 -31.58 15.41
C TRP A 299 2.44 -32.03 16.77
N SER A 300 2.01 -31.07 17.58
CA SER A 300 1.50 -31.33 18.92
C SER A 300 0.38 -30.35 19.29
N SER A 301 -0.43 -30.74 20.26
CA SER A 301 -1.56 -29.93 20.72
C SER A 301 -1.20 -29.13 21.97
N ASN A 302 -1.83 -27.97 22.10
CA ASN A 302 -1.67 -27.01 23.19
C ASN A 302 -0.23 -26.47 23.30
N VAL A 303 0.40 -26.19 22.16
CA VAL A 303 1.71 -25.52 22.09
C VAL A 303 1.53 -24.06 22.47
N SER A 304 2.32 -23.57 23.42
CA SER A 304 2.34 -22.14 23.75
C SER A 304 2.94 -21.34 22.60
N LEU A 305 2.34 -20.20 22.23
CA LEU A 305 2.86 -19.32 21.18
C LEU A 305 4.23 -18.70 21.51
N SER A 306 4.65 -18.74 22.77
CA SER A 306 6.04 -18.44 23.16
C SER A 306 7.08 -19.40 22.56
N GLN A 307 6.62 -20.50 21.94
CA GLN A 307 7.44 -21.46 21.18
C GLN A 307 7.27 -21.29 19.66
N ALA A 308 6.65 -20.21 19.20
CA ALA A 308 6.62 -19.87 17.78
C ALA A 308 8.04 -19.66 17.23
N ASP A 309 8.21 -19.89 15.93
CA ASP A 309 9.51 -19.79 15.27
C ASP A 309 9.96 -18.34 15.11
N ALA A 310 9.00 -17.41 14.95
CA ALA A 310 9.22 -15.98 15.08
C ALA A 310 8.00 -15.28 15.68
N SER A 311 8.21 -14.07 16.22
CA SER A 311 7.11 -13.23 16.71
C SER A 311 7.41 -11.75 16.56
N PHE A 312 6.36 -10.95 16.35
CA PHE A 312 6.42 -9.50 16.13
C PHE A 312 5.36 -8.81 16.98
N TRP A 313 5.77 -8.01 17.96
CA TRP A 313 4.87 -7.25 18.84
C TRP A 313 4.80 -5.78 18.43
N GLY A 314 3.69 -5.12 18.81
CA GLY A 314 3.56 -3.66 18.70
C GLY A 314 4.55 -2.93 19.59
N GLU A 315 5.03 -1.77 19.13
CA GLU A 315 6.11 -1.02 19.77
C GLU A 315 5.66 -0.33 21.07
N ALA A 316 4.35 -0.12 21.24
CA ALA A 316 3.73 0.42 22.44
C ALA A 316 2.43 -0.31 22.85
N GLU A 317 1.93 -0.01 24.05
CA GLU A 317 0.65 -0.53 24.52
C GLU A 317 -0.50 -0.09 23.60
N SER A 318 -1.46 -0.98 23.36
CA SER A 318 -2.65 -0.73 22.51
C SER A 318 -2.43 -0.57 21.01
N ASP A 319 -1.20 -0.65 20.50
CA ASP A 319 -0.86 -0.53 19.06
C ASP A 319 -1.63 -1.50 18.14
N SER A 320 -2.11 -2.63 18.70
CA SER A 320 -2.81 -3.71 17.98
C SER A 320 -2.08 -4.18 16.71
N ALA A 321 -0.75 -4.30 16.81
CA ALA A 321 0.11 -4.78 15.75
C ALA A 321 -0.23 -6.20 15.32
N SER A 322 0.00 -6.46 14.04
CA SER A 322 -0.29 -7.73 13.37
C SER A 322 -1.77 -8.15 13.43
N ARG A 323 -2.71 -7.26 13.79
CA ARG A 323 -4.15 -7.58 13.75
C ARG A 323 -4.61 -7.90 12.32
N GLU A 324 -4.01 -7.24 11.34
CA GLU A 324 -4.12 -7.57 9.92
C GLU A 324 -2.72 -7.82 9.38
N PHE A 325 -2.60 -8.78 8.48
CA PHE A 325 -1.35 -9.09 7.81
C PHE A 325 -1.58 -9.64 6.41
N ILE A 326 -0.54 -9.56 5.60
CA ILE A 326 -0.45 -10.19 4.28
C ILE A 326 0.83 -11.01 4.27
N GLY A 327 0.73 -12.27 3.87
CA GLY A 327 1.88 -13.13 3.60
C GLY A 327 1.82 -13.70 2.19
N ASN A 328 2.75 -14.61 1.87
CA ASN A 328 2.79 -15.34 0.60
C ASN A 328 3.05 -14.46 -0.64
N ALA A 329 3.57 -13.24 -0.46
CA ALA A 329 3.91 -12.32 -1.53
C ALA A 329 5.40 -11.99 -1.46
N ASP A 330 6.14 -12.29 -2.53
CA ASP A 330 7.53 -11.83 -2.71
C ASP A 330 7.51 -10.38 -3.22
N ILE A 331 7.75 -9.43 -2.32
CA ILE A 331 7.64 -7.99 -2.63
C ILE A 331 8.93 -7.45 -3.21
N ASN A 332 10.07 -8.03 -2.83
CA ASN A 332 11.38 -7.58 -3.25
C ASN A 332 11.91 -8.34 -4.48
N GLY A 333 11.22 -9.39 -4.92
CA GLY A 333 11.59 -10.23 -6.07
C GLY A 333 12.69 -11.25 -5.76
N ASP A 334 12.92 -11.59 -4.48
CA ASP A 334 13.96 -12.52 -4.05
C ASP A 334 13.55 -13.99 -4.06
N GLY A 335 12.33 -14.30 -4.48
CA GLY A 335 11.79 -15.64 -4.60
C GLY A 335 11.29 -16.24 -3.29
N SER A 336 11.51 -15.56 -2.16
CA SER A 336 10.98 -15.95 -0.85
C SER A 336 9.77 -15.06 -0.51
N PRO A 337 8.67 -15.59 0.02
CA PRO A 337 7.54 -14.78 0.41
C PRO A 337 7.86 -13.86 1.60
N ASP A 338 7.49 -12.59 1.51
CA ASP A 338 7.61 -11.60 2.56
C ASP A 338 6.33 -11.46 3.40
N LEU A 339 6.43 -10.77 4.54
CA LEU A 339 5.29 -10.48 5.42
C LEU A 339 5.04 -8.97 5.51
N LEU A 340 3.76 -8.58 5.50
CA LEU A 340 3.32 -7.23 5.81
C LEU A 340 2.42 -7.27 7.03
N LEU A 341 2.70 -6.44 8.02
CA LEU A 341 1.99 -6.43 9.30
C LEU A 341 1.39 -5.05 9.52
N GLY A 342 0.09 -4.97 9.75
CA GLY A 342 -0.61 -3.74 10.11
C GLY A 342 -0.65 -3.53 11.62
N ALA A 343 -0.34 -2.32 12.06
CA ALA A 343 -0.52 -1.82 13.43
C ALA A 343 -1.35 -0.54 13.36
N TYR A 344 -2.66 -0.68 13.15
CA TYR A 344 -3.55 0.44 12.81
C TYR A 344 -3.78 1.44 13.97
N LEU A 345 -3.38 1.10 15.21
CA LEU A 345 -3.40 2.00 16.36
C LEU A 345 -1.99 2.43 16.79
N ASN A 346 -0.98 2.27 15.94
CA ASN A 346 0.37 2.68 16.30
C ASN A 346 0.46 4.19 16.53
N ASP A 347 1.10 4.55 17.64
CA ASP A 347 1.16 5.92 18.18
C ASP A 347 2.49 6.65 17.93
N GLN A 348 3.48 6.03 17.26
CA GLN A 348 4.85 6.59 17.21
C GLN A 348 4.94 7.96 16.53
N ALA A 349 4.17 8.18 15.47
CA ALA A 349 4.13 9.46 14.77
C ALA A 349 3.12 10.43 15.40
N PHE A 350 1.89 9.95 15.67
CA PHE A 350 0.77 10.64 16.30
C PHE A 350 -0.20 9.60 16.90
N LEU A 351 -1.15 10.01 17.75
CA LEU A 351 -2.19 9.11 18.30
C LEU A 351 -2.99 8.41 17.19
N ASP A 352 -3.07 7.08 17.27
CA ASP A 352 -3.70 6.15 16.34
C ASP A 352 -3.33 6.42 14.86
N ALA A 353 -2.11 6.89 14.60
CA ALA A 353 -1.66 7.21 13.24
C ALA A 353 -1.62 5.98 12.33
N GLY A 354 -1.41 4.82 12.94
CA GLY A 354 -1.27 3.55 12.26
C GLY A 354 0.09 3.39 11.59
N GLN A 355 0.57 2.15 11.51
CA GLN A 355 1.80 1.80 10.82
C GLN A 355 1.65 0.49 10.07
N THR A 356 2.43 0.32 9.00
CA THR A 356 2.60 -0.95 8.30
C THR A 356 4.07 -1.31 8.30
N TYR A 357 4.40 -2.52 8.73
CA TYR A 357 5.74 -3.08 8.71
C TYR A 357 5.87 -4.03 7.53
N ILE A 358 7.02 -3.99 6.86
CA ILE A 358 7.43 -4.98 5.86
C ILE A 358 8.56 -5.79 6.47
N MET A 359 8.35 -7.08 6.64
CA MET A 359 9.34 -8.03 7.11
C MET A 359 9.80 -8.85 5.91
N LEU A 360 11.03 -8.56 5.46
CA LEU A 360 11.63 -9.28 4.36
C LEU A 360 12.13 -10.64 4.85
N SER A 361 11.77 -11.68 4.13
CA SER A 361 12.23 -13.03 4.45
C SER A 361 13.68 -13.24 4.03
N PRO A 362 14.40 -14.18 4.65
CA PRO A 362 15.72 -14.56 4.19
C PRO A 362 15.63 -15.23 2.80
N PRO A 363 16.63 -15.03 1.92
CA PRO A 363 16.63 -15.72 0.63
C PRO A 363 16.83 -17.23 0.81
N PRO A 364 16.51 -18.03 -0.23
CA PRO A 364 16.63 -19.47 -0.18
C PRO A 364 18.03 -19.94 0.22
N THR A 365 18.09 -21.13 0.84
CA THR A 365 19.38 -21.76 1.15
C THR A 365 20.03 -22.26 -0.15
N PRO A 366 21.34 -22.00 -0.39
CA PRO A 366 22.01 -22.48 -1.60
C PRO A 366 21.90 -23.99 -1.82
N THR A 367 21.42 -24.39 -3.01
CA THR A 367 21.30 -25.80 -3.42
C THR A 367 22.47 -26.26 -4.29
N SER A 368 22.53 -27.56 -4.59
CA SER A 368 23.58 -28.19 -5.43
C SER A 368 25.03 -27.87 -5.02
N THR A 369 25.28 -27.75 -3.72
CA THR A 369 26.59 -27.38 -3.19
C THR A 369 27.59 -28.54 -3.33
N VAL A 370 28.81 -28.25 -3.80
CA VAL A 370 29.87 -29.23 -4.08
C VAL A 370 31.20 -28.76 -3.51
N VAL A 371 32.00 -29.70 -2.97
CA VAL A 371 33.39 -29.46 -2.58
C VAL A 371 34.31 -30.26 -3.49
N ALA A 372 35.20 -29.57 -4.20
CA ALA A 372 36.16 -30.17 -5.13
C ALA A 372 37.60 -30.00 -4.63
N THR A 373 38.38 -31.07 -4.74
CA THR A 373 39.83 -31.02 -4.47
C THR A 373 40.54 -30.26 -5.59
N VAL A 374 41.21 -29.17 -5.24
CA VAL A 374 42.02 -28.40 -6.20
C VAL A 374 43.43 -28.95 -6.25
N ASP A 375 44.07 -29.10 -5.09
CA ASP A 375 45.39 -29.72 -4.96
C ASP A 375 45.65 -30.18 -3.51
N GLN A 376 46.92 -30.21 -3.11
CA GLN A 376 47.39 -30.68 -1.80
C GLN A 376 47.06 -29.72 -0.66
N ASN A 377 46.79 -28.46 -0.93
CA ASN A 377 46.59 -27.45 0.11
C ASN A 377 45.36 -26.58 -0.15
N ARG A 378 44.54 -26.94 -1.14
CA ARG A 378 43.38 -26.16 -1.56
C ARG A 378 42.15 -27.01 -1.85
N LEU A 379 41.01 -26.55 -1.35
CA LEU A 379 39.68 -27.06 -1.67
C LEU A 379 38.83 -25.91 -2.22
N ARG A 380 38.00 -26.19 -3.22
CA ARG A 380 37.02 -25.24 -3.77
C ARG A 380 35.63 -25.69 -3.36
N VAL A 381 34.88 -24.80 -2.74
CA VAL A 381 33.44 -24.93 -2.50
C VAL A 381 32.72 -24.16 -3.60
N SER A 382 31.70 -24.76 -4.22
CA SER A 382 30.89 -24.11 -5.26
C SER A 382 29.42 -24.51 -5.12
N TRP A 383 28.52 -23.64 -5.58
CA TRP A 383 27.08 -23.84 -5.55
C TRP A 383 26.45 -23.24 -6.81
N ASP A 384 25.19 -23.58 -7.10
CA ASP A 384 24.46 -22.99 -8.22
C ASP A 384 23.76 -21.68 -7.83
N GLU A 385 23.47 -20.83 -8.82
CA GLU A 385 22.59 -19.66 -8.65
C GLU A 385 21.12 -20.06 -8.87
N SER A 386 20.88 -21.22 -9.51
CA SER A 386 19.55 -21.63 -9.99
C SER A 386 18.55 -21.95 -8.89
N GLY A 387 18.99 -22.10 -7.64
CA GLY A 387 18.12 -22.28 -6.48
C GLY A 387 18.17 -21.15 -5.46
N VAL A 388 18.71 -19.97 -5.79
CA VAL A 388 18.89 -18.87 -4.83
C VAL A 388 18.46 -17.55 -5.47
N SER A 389 17.18 -17.44 -5.81
CA SER A 389 16.61 -16.19 -6.31
C SER A 389 16.90 -15.05 -5.31
N GLY A 390 17.13 -13.84 -5.83
CA GLY A 390 17.45 -12.61 -5.07
C GLY A 390 18.61 -12.61 -4.07
N ALA A 391 19.37 -13.70 -3.94
CA ALA A 391 20.61 -13.69 -3.18
C ALA A 391 21.65 -12.78 -3.86
N THR A 392 22.18 -11.81 -3.11
CA THR A 392 23.20 -10.88 -3.62
C THR A 392 24.61 -11.26 -3.19
N SER A 393 24.74 -12.08 -2.14
CA SER A 393 26.02 -12.60 -1.68
C SER A 393 25.89 -13.84 -0.80
N TYR A 394 27.01 -14.53 -0.63
CA TYR A 394 27.12 -15.85 -0.03
C TYR A 394 28.24 -15.90 1.01
N TYR A 395 28.07 -16.77 2.01
CA TYR A 395 29.04 -16.95 3.08
C TYR A 395 29.36 -18.44 3.23
N VAL A 396 30.65 -18.77 3.21
CA VAL A 396 31.14 -20.14 3.40
C VAL A 396 31.91 -20.20 4.71
N GLU A 397 31.59 -21.21 5.52
CA GLU A 397 32.32 -21.56 6.73
C GLU A 397 32.91 -22.95 6.61
N ASN A 398 34.22 -23.08 6.87
CA ASN A 398 34.86 -24.34 7.15
C ASN A 398 34.56 -24.74 8.60
N THR A 399 33.67 -25.69 8.81
CA THR A 399 33.23 -26.15 10.13
C THR A 399 34.30 -26.97 10.86
N THR A 400 35.33 -27.45 10.16
CA THR A 400 36.47 -28.15 10.75
C THR A 400 37.48 -27.17 11.37
N SER A 401 37.74 -26.04 10.72
CA SER A 401 38.77 -25.08 11.14
C SER A 401 38.23 -23.75 11.68
N GLY A 402 36.93 -23.48 11.56
CA GLY A 402 36.30 -22.19 11.89
C GLY A 402 36.68 -21.04 10.96
N GLN A 403 37.35 -21.31 9.83
CA GLN A 403 37.71 -20.26 8.88
C GLN A 403 36.56 -19.96 7.94
N THR A 404 36.42 -18.71 7.54
CA THR A 404 35.29 -18.26 6.74
C THR A 404 35.75 -17.47 5.52
N SER A 405 34.92 -17.46 4.48
CA SER A 405 35.18 -16.69 3.27
C SER A 405 34.90 -15.19 3.44
N GLY A 406 34.18 -14.80 4.50
CA GLY A 406 33.40 -13.56 4.48
C GLY A 406 32.28 -13.62 3.42
N TRP A 407 31.57 -12.51 3.24
CA TRP A 407 30.54 -12.40 2.20
C TRP A 407 31.18 -12.25 0.82
N GLN A 408 30.78 -13.11 -0.12
CA GLN A 408 31.28 -13.20 -1.49
C GLN A 408 30.12 -13.04 -2.46
N THR A 409 30.31 -12.32 -3.57
CA THR A 409 29.30 -12.25 -4.65
C THR A 409 29.44 -13.41 -5.65
N SER A 410 30.59 -14.08 -5.66
CA SER A 410 30.87 -15.22 -6.51
C SER A 410 30.28 -16.52 -5.95
N THR A 411 29.80 -17.39 -6.82
CA THR A 411 29.23 -18.73 -6.48
C THR A 411 30.25 -19.82 -6.17
N SER A 412 31.46 -19.42 -5.81
CA SER A 412 32.48 -20.35 -5.36
C SER A 412 33.52 -19.66 -4.51
N TRP A 413 34.11 -20.41 -3.58
CA TRP A 413 35.23 -19.96 -2.77
C TRP A 413 36.30 -21.04 -2.70
N THR A 414 37.57 -20.65 -2.86
CA THR A 414 38.71 -21.57 -2.74
C THR A 414 39.47 -21.27 -1.46
N GLN A 415 39.42 -22.18 -0.50
CA GLN A 415 40.25 -22.08 0.69
C GLN A 415 41.65 -22.59 0.40
N SER A 416 42.65 -21.82 0.83
CA SER A 416 44.07 -22.16 0.68
C SER A 416 44.74 -22.42 2.03
N SER A 417 45.99 -22.88 1.98
CA SER A 417 46.80 -23.18 3.18
C SER A 417 46.23 -24.31 4.05
N LEU A 418 45.46 -25.22 3.46
CA LEU A 418 44.98 -26.43 4.11
C LEU A 418 46.12 -27.45 4.26
N LEU A 419 46.04 -28.32 5.26
CA LEU A 419 46.96 -29.42 5.42
C LEU A 419 46.67 -30.50 4.37
N CYS A 420 47.71 -31.02 3.73
CA CYS A 420 47.59 -32.08 2.73
C CYS A 420 47.10 -33.41 3.33
N GLY A 421 46.32 -34.15 2.56
CA GLY A 421 45.71 -35.42 2.96
C GLY A 421 44.66 -35.35 4.07
N ASN A 422 44.17 -34.16 4.43
CA ASN A 422 43.18 -33.99 5.49
C ASN A 422 41.77 -33.73 4.94
N ALA A 423 40.76 -34.21 5.66
CA ALA A 423 39.36 -33.94 5.36
C ALA A 423 38.92 -32.63 6.05
N TYR A 424 38.12 -31.86 5.34
CA TYR A 424 37.52 -30.62 5.81
C TYR A 424 36.05 -30.59 5.45
N SER A 425 35.25 -29.99 6.33
CA SER A 425 33.81 -29.84 6.17
C SER A 425 33.42 -28.38 6.04
N TYR A 426 32.39 -28.11 5.24
CA TYR A 426 31.93 -26.78 4.86
C TYR A 426 30.41 -26.66 4.92
N ARG A 427 29.93 -25.45 5.18
CA ARG A 427 28.52 -25.05 5.02
C ARG A 427 28.43 -23.69 4.34
N VAL A 428 27.35 -23.47 3.59
CA VAL A 428 27.13 -22.25 2.81
C VAL A 428 25.80 -21.62 3.22
N LYS A 429 25.71 -20.28 3.22
CA LYS A 429 24.45 -19.53 3.35
C LYS A 429 24.42 -18.34 2.40
N ALA A 430 23.25 -17.78 2.16
CA ALA A 430 23.03 -16.62 1.31
C ALA A 430 22.53 -15.39 2.10
N ARG A 431 22.57 -14.22 1.49
CA ARG A 431 21.84 -13.03 1.95
C ARG A 431 21.33 -12.20 0.76
N ASN A 432 20.21 -11.52 0.93
CA ASN A 432 19.58 -10.71 -0.11
C ASN A 432 20.15 -9.28 -0.17
N GLY A 433 19.63 -8.44 -1.07
CA GLY A 433 20.10 -7.05 -1.27
C GLY A 433 19.91 -6.15 -0.04
N ASN A 434 19.04 -6.56 0.88
CA ASN A 434 18.75 -5.87 2.13
C ASN A 434 19.59 -6.39 3.31
N SER A 435 20.57 -7.27 3.04
CA SER A 435 21.42 -7.91 4.06
C SER A 435 20.69 -8.84 5.02
N VAL A 436 19.50 -9.33 4.67
CA VAL A 436 18.82 -10.41 5.42
C VAL A 436 19.52 -11.72 5.10
N GLU A 437 19.98 -12.42 6.14
CA GLU A 437 20.80 -13.64 6.01
C GLU A 437 19.94 -14.91 6.13
N GLY A 438 20.06 -15.79 5.14
CA GLY A 438 19.45 -17.13 5.14
C GLY A 438 20.15 -18.13 6.06
N ALA A 439 19.53 -19.30 6.19
CA ALA A 439 20.09 -20.40 6.94
C ALA A 439 21.33 -21.01 6.26
N PHE A 440 22.14 -21.70 7.04
CA PHE A 440 23.20 -22.54 6.49
C PHE A 440 22.61 -23.82 5.90
N THR A 441 23.23 -24.31 4.82
CA THR A 441 23.00 -25.66 4.29
C THR A 441 22.97 -26.70 5.41
N THR A 442 21.85 -27.42 5.51
CA THR A 442 21.59 -28.44 6.55
C THR A 442 22.57 -29.62 6.46
N THR A 443 23.01 -29.96 5.26
CA THR A 443 24.04 -30.98 5.03
C THR A 443 25.43 -30.35 4.98
N THR A 444 26.32 -30.76 5.88
CA THR A 444 27.71 -30.33 5.85
C THR A 444 28.46 -31.05 4.73
N LEU A 445 29.03 -30.28 3.82
CA LEU A 445 29.79 -30.79 2.68
C LEU A 445 31.18 -31.17 3.14
N SER A 446 31.78 -32.24 2.61
CA SER A 446 33.13 -32.62 2.98
C SER A 446 34.01 -32.88 1.77
N GLY A 447 35.27 -32.46 1.84
CA GLY A 447 36.29 -32.71 0.83
C GLY A 447 37.63 -33.04 1.47
N THR A 448 38.49 -33.75 0.73
CA THR A 448 39.83 -34.12 1.21
C THR A 448 40.87 -33.51 0.30
N THR A 449 41.84 -32.81 0.87
CA THR A 449 42.99 -32.32 0.10
C THR A 449 43.81 -33.48 -0.45
N SER A 450 44.51 -33.27 -1.56
CA SER A 450 45.38 -34.31 -2.11
C SER A 450 46.48 -34.68 -1.11
N ILE A 451 46.90 -35.94 -1.12
CA ILE A 451 48.04 -36.41 -0.31
C ILE A 451 49.30 -35.60 -0.63
N CYS A 452 50.11 -35.33 0.38
CA CYS A 452 51.34 -34.58 0.23
C CYS A 452 52.25 -35.26 -0.79
N THR A 453 52.65 -34.58 -1.86
CA THR A 453 53.69 -35.11 -2.73
C THR A 453 55.02 -34.89 -2.03
N ALA A 454 55.66 -35.98 -1.59
CA ALA A 454 57.04 -35.92 -1.15
C ALA A 454 57.90 -35.35 -2.30
N GLY A 455 58.52 -34.20 -2.09
CA GLY A 455 59.45 -33.61 -3.03
C GLY A 455 60.49 -34.66 -3.43
N ARG A 456 60.62 -34.91 -4.74
CA ARG A 456 61.66 -35.77 -5.27
C ARG A 456 63.01 -35.14 -4.91
N SER A 457 63.74 -35.84 -4.05
CA SER A 457 65.10 -35.52 -3.62
C SER A 457 66.08 -35.81 -4.76
N ASP A 458 66.68 -34.77 -5.33
CA ASP A 458 67.98 -34.86 -6.00
C ASP A 458 68.97 -34.01 -5.17
N VAL A 459 69.83 -34.68 -4.40
CA VAL A 459 70.89 -34.10 -3.53
C VAL A 459 72.17 -33.88 -4.38
N PRO A 460 73.07 -32.92 -4.04
CA PRO A 460 74.20 -33.28 -3.17
C PRO A 460 74.70 -32.20 -2.17
N VAL A 461 74.74 -32.59 -0.89
CA VAL A 461 75.77 -32.46 0.18
C VAL A 461 76.59 -31.15 0.36
N LEU A 462 76.52 -30.53 1.56
CA LEU A 462 77.69 -30.27 2.43
C LEU A 462 77.36 -29.78 3.88
N ASN A 463 77.91 -30.55 4.85
CA ASN A 463 78.44 -30.23 6.19
C ASN A 463 77.59 -29.71 7.39
N VAL A 464 77.78 -30.46 8.50
CA VAL A 464 77.30 -30.35 9.90
C VAL A 464 78.26 -29.45 10.72
N PRO A 465 77.88 -28.77 11.84
CA PRO A 465 78.06 -29.37 13.18
C PRO A 465 77.04 -29.00 14.31
N SER A 466 76.57 -30.04 15.00
CA SER A 466 76.33 -30.25 16.47
C SER A 466 75.67 -29.20 17.43
N VAL A 467 74.43 -29.50 17.89
CA VAL A 467 73.96 -29.88 19.27
C VAL A 467 74.64 -29.18 20.49
N PRO A 468 73.92 -28.64 21.53
CA PRO A 468 73.18 -29.51 22.47
C PRO A 468 71.89 -29.05 23.18
N GLU A 469 71.18 -30.09 23.64
CA GLU A 469 70.02 -30.18 24.54
C GLU A 469 70.17 -29.39 25.86
N ASN A 470 69.06 -28.85 26.40
CA ASN A 470 68.62 -29.23 27.76
C ASN A 470 67.22 -28.72 28.20
N THR A 471 66.47 -29.65 28.78
CA THR A 471 65.58 -29.60 29.97
C THR A 471 64.24 -28.82 30.03
N GLN A 472 63.22 -29.60 30.42
CA GLN A 472 61.90 -29.26 30.95
C GLN A 472 61.91 -28.47 32.28
N LYS A 473 60.96 -27.53 32.48
CA LYS A 473 60.00 -27.46 33.62
C LYS A 473 59.00 -26.29 33.47
N PRO A 474 57.80 -26.37 34.11
CA PRO A 474 56.61 -25.59 33.78
C PRO A 474 56.54 -24.24 34.53
N LEU A 475 55.91 -23.24 33.91
CA LEU A 475 55.61 -21.96 34.55
C LEU A 475 54.17 -21.95 35.09
N VAL A 476 54.11 -21.86 36.41
CA VAL A 476 52.95 -21.57 37.25
C VAL A 476 52.65 -20.07 37.20
N VAL A 477 51.35 -19.76 37.15
CA VAL A 477 50.74 -18.42 37.23
C VAL A 477 51.13 -17.70 38.52
N PRO A 478 51.45 -16.39 38.46
CA PRO A 478 51.17 -15.50 39.58
C PRO A 478 50.10 -14.47 39.21
N GLN A 479 49.04 -14.42 40.03
CA GLN A 479 48.14 -13.28 40.09
C GLN A 479 48.88 -12.05 40.65
N SER A 480 48.63 -10.88 40.07
CA SER A 480 48.72 -9.62 40.79
C SER A 480 47.74 -8.58 40.25
N GLN A 481 46.81 -8.16 41.11
CA GLN A 481 46.05 -6.92 40.99
C GLN A 481 46.95 -5.70 41.22
N LYS A 482 46.73 -4.64 40.43
CA LYS A 482 46.66 -3.20 40.78
C LYS A 482 46.55 -2.42 39.45
N SER A 483 45.38 -1.89 39.10
CA SER A 483 44.82 -0.58 39.46
C SER A 483 45.59 0.62 38.89
N GLY A 484 44.99 1.25 37.87
CA GLY A 484 45.17 2.69 37.61
C GLY A 484 46.03 3.07 36.40
N GLU A 485 45.53 2.83 35.19
CA GLU A 485 45.77 3.71 34.04
C GLU A 485 44.43 3.83 33.26
N PRO A 486 44.01 5.02 32.81
CA PRO A 486 42.85 5.11 31.93
C PRO A 486 43.23 4.48 30.59
N GLU A 487 42.48 3.48 30.20
CA GLU A 487 42.58 2.84 28.89
C GLU A 487 42.54 3.93 27.81
N THR A 488 43.53 3.89 26.91
CA THR A 488 43.46 4.61 25.65
C THR A 488 42.23 4.06 24.90
N PRO A 489 41.25 4.91 24.51
CA PRO A 489 40.06 4.41 23.85
C PRO A 489 40.46 3.71 22.55
N VAL A 490 40.05 2.45 22.42
CA VAL A 490 40.22 1.63 21.23
C VAL A 490 39.32 2.21 20.14
N TYR A 491 39.90 2.79 19.09
CA TYR A 491 39.17 3.36 17.96
C TYR A 491 38.68 2.24 17.03
N GLN A 492 37.37 2.00 17.00
CA GLN A 492 36.74 0.97 16.15
C GLN A 492 36.48 1.47 14.72
N HIS A 493 36.93 0.65 13.76
CA HIS A 493 36.49 0.45 12.37
C HIS A 493 35.69 1.57 11.67
N VAL A 494 36.27 2.16 10.64
CA VAL A 494 35.55 3.06 9.71
C VAL A 494 35.16 2.28 8.46
N VAL A 495 33.85 2.12 8.21
CA VAL A 495 33.32 1.63 6.92
C VAL A 495 32.89 2.86 6.12
N LEU A 496 33.46 3.08 4.94
CA LEU A 496 33.06 4.15 4.03
C LEU A 496 32.31 3.50 2.86
N ALA A 497 31.04 3.86 2.69
CA ALA A 497 30.31 3.62 1.46
C ALA A 497 30.38 4.91 0.61
N PRO A 498 30.58 4.83 -0.72
CA PRO A 498 30.92 3.63 -1.51
C PRO A 498 32.41 3.21 -1.35
N LEU A 499 32.72 1.95 -1.71
CA LEU A 499 34.05 1.36 -1.50
C LEU A 499 35.07 1.85 -2.55
N GLN A 500 36.35 1.62 -2.28
CA GLN A 500 37.47 2.10 -3.11
C GLN A 500 37.36 1.57 -4.56
N ASN A 501 37.22 2.51 -5.51
CA ASN A 501 37.04 2.34 -6.97
C ASN A 501 35.59 2.29 -7.51
N ASP A 502 34.58 2.58 -6.70
CA ASP A 502 33.21 2.72 -7.20
C ASP A 502 33.03 4.01 -8.04
N ILE A 503 32.34 3.88 -9.18
CA ILE A 503 31.89 5.01 -10.01
C ILE A 503 30.49 5.37 -9.54
N LEU A 504 30.33 6.55 -8.94
CA LEU A 504 29.02 7.09 -8.58
C LEU A 504 28.30 7.60 -9.83
N THR A 505 27.09 7.08 -10.06
CA THR A 505 26.21 7.47 -11.17
C THR A 505 25.08 8.41 -10.75
N THR A 506 24.86 8.59 -9.44
CA THR A 506 23.76 9.38 -8.85
C THR A 506 24.23 10.13 -7.60
N LEU A 507 23.60 11.28 -7.30
CA LEU A 507 23.74 12.06 -6.06
C LEU A 507 22.40 12.04 -5.28
N PRO A 508 22.39 12.19 -3.95
CA PRO A 508 23.49 12.62 -3.06
C PRO A 508 24.46 11.50 -2.64
N LEU A 509 25.68 11.88 -2.25
CA LEU A 509 26.67 10.98 -1.66
C LEU A 509 26.50 10.93 -0.14
N GLU A 510 26.25 9.76 0.43
CA GLU A 510 26.26 9.58 1.89
C GLU A 510 27.63 9.10 2.39
N VAL A 511 28.15 9.78 3.41
CA VAL A 511 29.36 9.37 4.14
C VAL A 511 28.96 9.05 5.57
N SER A 512 28.97 7.76 5.93
CA SER A 512 28.65 7.29 7.27
C SER A 512 29.80 6.49 7.90
N GLY A 513 29.75 6.24 9.20
CA GLY A 513 30.74 5.44 9.92
C GLY A 513 30.54 5.46 11.43
N THR A 514 31.53 4.96 12.18
CA THR A 514 31.54 5.00 13.65
C THR A 514 32.71 5.84 14.19
N SER A 515 32.48 6.50 15.33
CA SER A 515 33.42 7.33 16.08
C SER A 515 33.16 7.16 17.58
N VAL A 516 33.97 7.78 18.43
CA VAL A 516 33.71 7.81 19.88
C VAL A 516 32.38 8.52 20.13
N PRO A 517 31.43 7.91 20.87
CA PRO A 517 30.13 8.52 21.15
C PRO A 517 30.26 9.96 21.67
N GLY A 518 29.53 10.89 21.04
CA GLY A 518 29.54 12.30 21.42
C GLY A 518 30.79 13.09 21.01
N TYR A 519 31.70 12.54 20.19
CA TYR A 519 32.83 13.27 19.63
C TYR A 519 32.51 13.84 18.23
N PRO A 520 33.05 15.02 17.88
CA PRO A 520 32.81 15.62 16.57
C PRO A 520 33.61 14.92 15.46
N VAL A 521 32.98 14.82 14.28
CA VAL A 521 33.55 14.26 13.05
C VAL A 521 33.43 15.31 11.95
N ARG A 522 34.48 15.47 11.13
CA ARG A 522 34.50 16.39 10.00
C ARG A 522 34.74 15.63 8.71
N VAL A 523 33.89 15.80 7.70
CA VAL A 523 34.02 15.24 6.36
C VAL A 523 34.37 16.37 5.39
N THR A 524 35.45 16.22 4.64
CA THR A 524 35.91 17.18 3.62
C THR A 524 35.87 16.53 2.25
N ILE A 525 35.23 17.17 1.28
CA ILE A 525 35.20 16.73 -0.12
C ILE A 525 35.56 17.91 -1.01
N GLY A 526 36.69 17.82 -1.72
CA GLY A 526 37.22 18.97 -2.46
C GLY A 526 37.49 20.17 -1.53
N SER A 527 36.80 21.29 -1.75
CA SER A 527 36.89 22.50 -0.90
C SER A 527 35.81 22.61 0.18
N THR A 528 34.82 21.71 0.18
CA THR A 528 33.64 21.79 1.07
C THR A 528 33.87 20.94 2.32
N GLN A 529 33.49 21.47 3.49
CA GLN A 529 33.58 20.79 4.78
C GLN A 529 32.20 20.65 5.41
N TYR A 530 31.90 19.44 5.87
CA TYR A 530 30.70 19.08 6.61
C TYR A 530 31.12 18.62 8.01
N ALA A 531 30.41 19.07 9.04
CA ALA A 531 30.68 18.66 10.41
C ALA A 531 29.44 17.99 10.99
N THR A 532 29.65 16.88 11.70
CA THR A 532 28.58 16.15 12.40
C THR A 532 29.12 15.64 13.75
N TRP A 533 28.22 15.10 14.57
CA TRP A 533 28.56 14.50 15.85
C TRP A 533 28.23 13.01 15.80
N ALA A 534 29.08 12.20 16.43
CA ALA A 534 28.73 10.81 16.67
C ALA A 534 27.59 10.74 17.69
N THR A 535 26.56 9.96 17.37
CA THR A 535 25.43 9.67 18.27
C THR A 535 25.90 8.87 19.50
N THR A 536 24.99 8.60 20.43
CA THR A 536 25.31 7.93 21.71
C THR A 536 25.76 6.48 21.55
N ASP A 537 25.40 5.84 20.45
CA ASP A 537 25.85 4.53 19.99
C ASP A 537 27.14 4.61 19.14
N GLY A 538 27.67 5.81 18.91
CA GLY A 538 28.93 6.05 18.20
C GLY A 538 28.80 6.13 16.69
N THR A 539 27.61 6.12 16.11
CA THR A 539 27.41 6.21 14.65
C THR A 539 27.37 7.67 14.18
N PHE A 540 27.72 7.92 12.91
CA PHE A 540 27.52 9.21 12.26
C PHE A 540 27.14 9.02 10.79
N SER A 541 26.37 9.96 10.23
CA SER A 541 26.11 10.06 8.80
C SER A 541 26.15 11.52 8.34
N VAL A 542 26.64 11.74 7.13
CA VAL A 542 26.71 13.03 6.43
C VAL A 542 26.21 12.84 5.01
N THR A 543 25.06 13.42 4.70
CA THR A 543 24.54 13.49 3.33
C THR A 543 25.14 14.70 2.63
N VAL A 544 25.86 14.46 1.54
CA VAL A 544 26.51 15.49 0.71
C VAL A 544 25.55 15.87 -0.41
N LEU A 545 24.93 17.04 -0.28
CA LEU A 545 23.86 17.53 -1.16
C LEU A 545 24.35 18.41 -2.33
N ASP A 546 25.66 18.59 -2.48
CA ASP A 546 26.23 19.50 -3.47
C ASP A 546 26.33 18.85 -4.86
N GLN A 547 26.07 19.60 -5.92
CA GLN A 547 26.26 19.15 -7.31
C GLN A 547 27.77 18.98 -7.60
N LEU A 548 28.32 17.81 -7.29
CA LEU A 548 29.68 17.45 -7.71
C LEU A 548 29.75 17.45 -9.25
N ALA A 549 30.74 18.12 -9.82
CA ALA A 549 31.01 18.01 -11.25
C ALA A 549 31.54 16.60 -11.56
N PRO A 550 31.40 16.08 -12.79
CA PRO A 550 32.02 14.80 -13.15
C PRO A 550 33.53 14.85 -12.93
N GLY A 551 34.09 13.94 -12.13
CA GLY A 551 35.49 13.99 -11.72
C GLY A 551 35.84 13.08 -10.54
N ALA A 552 37.13 12.98 -10.23
CA ALA A 552 37.64 12.27 -9.06
C ALA A 552 37.84 13.24 -7.88
N TYR A 553 37.30 12.89 -6.72
CA TYR A 553 37.32 13.67 -5.50
C TYR A 553 38.03 12.92 -4.37
N GLU A 554 38.87 13.63 -3.64
CA GLU A 554 39.44 13.15 -2.39
C GLU A 554 38.47 13.48 -1.24
N VAL A 555 38.03 12.45 -0.52
CA VAL A 555 37.16 12.51 0.65
C VAL A 555 38.01 12.27 1.89
N ILE A 556 38.07 13.24 2.78
CA ILE A 556 38.84 13.19 4.03
C ILE A 556 37.88 13.22 5.21
N VAL A 557 37.90 12.20 6.05
CA VAL A 557 37.12 12.12 7.29
C VAL A 557 38.06 12.28 8.48
N SER A 558 37.99 13.44 9.13
CA SER A 558 38.79 13.79 10.32
C SER A 558 38.01 13.54 11.60
N PHE A 559 38.61 12.78 12.52
CA PHE A 559 38.06 12.52 13.85
C PHE A 559 38.67 13.51 14.84
N LEU A 560 37.84 14.28 15.53
CA LEU A 560 38.28 15.42 16.34
C LEU A 560 38.05 15.14 17.83
N LYS A 561 38.88 15.74 18.68
CA LYS A 561 38.58 15.87 20.12
C LYS A 561 37.50 16.92 20.35
N LEU A 562 36.94 16.95 21.56
CA LEU A 562 35.97 17.98 21.98
C LEU A 562 36.51 19.41 21.88
N ASP A 563 37.83 19.61 21.94
CA ASP A 563 38.48 20.92 21.76
C ASP A 563 38.70 21.30 20.28
N GLY A 564 38.26 20.45 19.34
CA GLY A 564 38.38 20.65 17.90
C GLY A 564 39.73 20.25 17.30
N SER A 565 40.68 19.75 18.10
CA SER A 565 41.95 19.23 17.58
C SER A 565 41.77 17.87 16.89
N GLU A 566 42.42 17.68 15.74
CA GLU A 566 42.35 16.42 14.99
C GLU A 566 43.14 15.32 15.69
N ILE A 567 42.53 14.14 15.82
CA ILE A 567 43.13 12.93 16.38
C ILE A 567 43.82 12.17 15.25
N PHE A 568 43.06 11.85 14.20
CA PHE A 568 43.52 11.25 12.94
C PHE A 568 42.46 11.49 11.85
N HIS A 569 42.82 11.24 10.60
CA HIS A 569 41.87 11.26 9.49
C HIS A 569 42.01 10.01 8.60
N VAL A 570 40.96 9.73 7.85
CA VAL A 570 40.92 8.68 6.82
C VAL A 570 40.65 9.34 5.47
N THR A 571 41.43 8.96 4.47
CA THR A 571 41.31 9.50 3.12
C THR A 571 40.85 8.43 2.13
N ARG A 572 39.94 8.82 1.22
CA ARG A 572 39.44 7.99 0.11
C ARG A 572 39.32 8.81 -1.16
N VAL A 573 39.41 8.13 -2.32
CA VAL A 573 39.17 8.74 -3.63
C VAL A 573 37.89 8.14 -4.22
N VAL A 574 37.00 9.01 -4.66
CA VAL A 574 35.69 8.65 -5.24
C VAL A 574 35.55 9.30 -6.60
N ALA A 575 35.07 8.58 -7.62
CA ALA A 575 34.82 9.13 -8.95
C ALA A 575 33.31 9.30 -9.22
N TYR A 576 32.90 10.49 -9.66
CA TYR A 576 31.52 10.76 -10.08
C TYR A 576 31.41 10.87 -11.60
N GLN A 577 30.53 10.07 -12.22
CA GLN A 577 30.16 10.13 -13.63
C GLN A 577 28.64 9.94 -13.80
N PRO A 578 27.88 11.01 -14.12
CA PRO A 578 26.44 10.87 -14.35
C PRO A 578 26.16 10.08 -15.64
N VAL A 579 25.16 9.20 -15.59
CA VAL A 579 24.68 8.47 -16.78
C VAL A 579 23.95 9.47 -17.69
N LEU A 580 24.55 9.77 -18.84
CA LEU A 580 23.85 10.46 -19.93
C LEU A 580 23.04 9.41 -20.71
N GLU A 581 21.74 9.34 -20.47
CA GLU A 581 20.84 8.62 -21.38
C GLU A 581 20.94 9.25 -22.76
N THR A 582 21.59 8.54 -23.69
CA THR A 582 21.56 8.87 -25.10
C THR A 582 20.28 8.26 -25.66
N ILE A 583 19.30 9.11 -25.95
CA ILE A 583 18.14 8.74 -26.77
C ILE A 583 18.69 8.35 -28.13
N SER A 584 18.85 7.05 -28.36
CA SER A 584 19.17 6.49 -29.66
C SER A 584 17.85 6.28 -30.39
N SER A 585 17.73 6.98 -31.51
CA SER A 585 16.64 6.86 -32.48
C SER A 585 16.48 5.40 -32.92
N VAL A 586 15.29 4.84 -32.72
CA VAL A 586 14.88 3.58 -33.33
C VAL A 586 14.74 3.80 -34.84
N GLN A 587 15.67 3.25 -35.62
CA GLN A 587 15.46 2.98 -37.05
C GLN A 587 14.59 1.73 -37.16
N GLU A 588 13.43 1.86 -37.80
CA GLU A 588 12.66 0.74 -38.34
C GLU A 588 13.49 0.05 -39.43
N ASP A 589 13.97 -1.17 -39.15
CA ASP A 589 14.38 -2.12 -40.18
C ASP A 589 13.23 -3.10 -40.43
N ALA A 590 12.63 -2.97 -41.62
CA ALA A 590 11.57 -3.82 -42.11
C ALA A 590 12.09 -5.21 -42.50
N GLN A 591 11.39 -6.25 -42.07
CA GLN A 591 11.35 -7.55 -42.75
C GLN A 591 9.88 -8.02 -42.90
N PRO A 592 9.55 -8.75 -43.98
CA PRO A 592 8.25 -8.62 -44.64
C PRO A 592 7.17 -9.59 -44.14
N ILE A 593 5.93 -9.09 -44.12
CA ILE A 593 4.70 -9.85 -43.88
C ILE A 593 4.26 -10.52 -45.20
N PRO A 594 3.87 -11.82 -45.22
CA PRO A 594 3.30 -12.45 -46.41
C PRO A 594 1.88 -11.95 -46.71
N GLN A 595 1.62 -11.69 -47.99
CA GLN A 595 0.37 -11.19 -48.57
C GLN A 595 -0.86 -12.09 -48.34
N PRO A 596 -2.08 -11.51 -48.28
CA PRO A 596 -3.29 -12.20 -48.70
C PRO A 596 -3.61 -11.94 -50.18
N LEU A 597 -4.22 -12.96 -50.79
CA LEU A 597 -4.58 -13.11 -52.20
C LEU A 597 -5.56 -12.04 -52.74
N GLN A 598 -5.40 -11.74 -54.04
CA GLN A 598 -6.17 -10.80 -54.87
C GLN A 598 -7.67 -11.09 -54.97
N GLY A 599 -8.46 -10.01 -55.12
CA GLY A 599 -9.82 -10.02 -55.66
C GLY A 599 -10.31 -8.61 -56.00
N SER A 600 -10.51 -8.36 -57.30
CA SER A 600 -10.73 -7.08 -58.00
C SER A 600 -12.13 -6.44 -57.87
N GLN A 601 -12.25 -5.11 -58.00
CA GLN A 601 -12.83 -4.38 -59.16
C GLN A 601 -13.10 -2.87 -58.90
N ASP A 602 -12.64 -2.08 -59.87
CA ASP A 602 -12.85 -0.69 -60.31
C ASP A 602 -13.99 0.21 -59.75
N VAL A 603 -13.73 1.54 -59.61
CA VAL A 603 -14.18 2.65 -60.52
C VAL A 603 -13.49 4.01 -60.19
N ALA A 604 -12.73 4.54 -61.17
CA ALA A 604 -12.50 5.93 -61.69
C ALA A 604 -13.17 7.18 -61.02
N MET A 605 -12.71 8.46 -61.04
CA MET A 605 -11.84 9.33 -61.89
C MET A 605 -11.64 10.74 -61.21
N VAL A 606 -10.44 11.36 -61.07
CA VAL A 606 -9.78 12.47 -61.89
C VAL A 606 -10.08 13.94 -61.37
N PRO A 607 -9.26 15.03 -61.57
CA PRO A 607 -8.30 15.62 -60.60
C PRO A 607 -8.42 17.16 -60.31
N VAL A 608 -7.48 17.71 -59.51
CA VAL A 608 -7.20 19.08 -58.97
C VAL A 608 -7.09 20.21 -60.06
N PRO A 609 -7.34 21.54 -59.83
CA PRO A 609 -6.30 22.47 -59.29
C PRO A 609 -6.72 23.80 -58.54
N SER A 610 -5.77 24.28 -57.71
CA SER A 610 -5.29 25.69 -57.48
C SER A 610 -5.97 26.72 -56.53
N SER A 611 -5.29 26.91 -55.37
CA SER A 611 -4.75 28.17 -54.76
C SER A 611 -5.68 29.32 -54.29
N PRO A 612 -5.16 30.32 -53.52
CA PRO A 612 -4.49 30.25 -52.22
C PRO A 612 -5.07 31.28 -51.21
N GLY A 613 -4.81 31.08 -49.91
CA GLY A 613 -4.80 32.19 -48.95
C GLY A 613 -5.91 32.15 -47.91
N THR A 614 -5.63 31.53 -46.79
CA THR A 614 -5.91 32.11 -45.47
C THR A 614 -5.04 31.36 -44.47
N THR A 615 -4.15 32.11 -43.81
CA THR A 615 -3.46 31.64 -42.62
C THR A 615 -4.51 31.28 -41.58
N LEU A 616 -4.84 29.99 -41.49
CA LEU A 616 -5.51 29.44 -40.32
C LEU A 616 -4.55 29.61 -39.15
N ARG A 617 -4.75 30.68 -38.37
CA ARG A 617 -4.32 30.69 -36.98
C ARG A 617 -5.01 29.48 -36.34
N THR A 618 -4.21 28.55 -35.84
CA THR A 618 -4.66 27.46 -34.98
C THR A 618 -5.60 28.02 -33.91
N PRO A 619 -6.71 27.33 -33.61
CA PRO A 619 -7.57 27.72 -32.51
C PRO A 619 -6.71 27.81 -31.24
N LEU A 620 -6.91 28.87 -30.46
CA LEU A 620 -6.34 29.00 -29.13
C LEU A 620 -6.88 27.83 -28.29
N VAL A 621 -6.13 26.73 -28.26
CA VAL A 621 -6.33 25.68 -27.27
C VAL A 621 -5.86 26.25 -25.95
N PHE A 622 -6.80 26.62 -25.09
CA PHE A 622 -6.51 27.02 -23.71
C PHE A 622 -6.15 25.75 -22.94
N VAL A 623 -4.87 25.38 -22.98
CA VAL A 623 -4.32 24.31 -22.14
C VAL A 623 -4.14 24.88 -20.73
N SER A 624 -4.47 24.09 -19.70
CA SER A 624 -4.08 24.45 -18.34
C SER A 624 -2.56 24.65 -18.28
N PRO A 625 -2.05 25.72 -17.63
CA PRO A 625 -0.62 25.86 -17.48
C PRO A 625 -0.08 24.64 -16.74
N THR A 626 1.00 24.09 -17.24
CA THR A 626 1.70 22.99 -16.58
C THR A 626 2.14 23.47 -15.19
N VAL A 627 2.29 22.52 -14.26
CA VAL A 627 2.85 22.81 -12.92
C VAL A 627 4.19 23.55 -13.03
N GLN A 628 4.95 23.28 -14.08
CA GLN A 628 6.22 23.96 -14.36
C GLN A 628 6.04 25.42 -14.76
N GLU A 629 5.11 25.75 -15.65
CA GLU A 629 4.82 27.15 -16.03
C GLU A 629 4.35 27.99 -14.83
N VAL A 630 3.57 27.39 -13.92
CA VAL A 630 3.17 28.06 -12.67
C VAL A 630 4.38 28.31 -11.77
N LYS A 631 5.27 27.32 -11.62
CA LYS A 631 6.52 27.47 -10.86
C LYS A 631 7.39 28.58 -11.44
N ASP A 632 7.62 28.60 -12.75
CA ASP A 632 8.45 29.59 -13.43
C ASP A 632 7.95 31.03 -13.18
N ILE A 633 6.63 31.23 -13.13
CA ILE A 633 6.01 32.53 -12.83
C ILE A 633 6.23 32.93 -11.37
N VAL A 634 6.07 31.99 -10.42
CA VAL A 634 6.35 32.22 -9.00
C VAL A 634 7.83 32.55 -8.80
N GLU A 635 8.75 31.90 -9.52
CA GLU A 635 10.17 32.19 -9.46
C GLU A 635 10.53 33.56 -10.02
N ASP A 636 9.92 33.96 -11.13
CA ASP A 636 10.19 35.27 -11.75
C ASP A 636 9.67 36.43 -10.89
N ALA A 637 8.50 36.27 -10.26
CA ALA A 637 7.89 37.30 -9.42
C ALA A 637 8.74 37.64 -8.18
N VAL A 638 9.39 36.64 -7.57
CA VAL A 638 10.22 36.82 -6.36
C VAL A 638 11.56 37.49 -6.68
N LYS A 639 11.96 37.65 -7.95
CA LYS A 639 13.16 38.46 -8.29
C LYS A 639 13.01 39.92 -7.86
N THR A 640 11.80 40.47 -7.96
CA THR A 640 11.52 41.89 -7.70
C THR A 640 10.93 42.19 -6.33
N ARG A 641 10.58 41.17 -5.52
CA ARG A 641 9.78 41.35 -4.28
C ARG A 641 10.22 40.42 -3.15
N GLU A 642 10.00 40.81 -1.88
CA GLU A 642 10.41 40.00 -0.73
C GLU A 642 9.56 38.73 -0.53
N GLU A 643 8.26 38.77 -0.85
CA GLU A 643 7.32 37.66 -0.67
C GLU A 643 6.30 37.63 -1.81
N PHE A 644 5.93 36.44 -2.28
CA PHE A 644 4.94 36.23 -3.33
C PHE A 644 3.98 35.11 -2.97
N LEU A 645 2.68 35.42 -3.09
CA LEU A 645 1.56 34.51 -2.85
C LEU A 645 0.76 34.40 -4.15
N MET A 646 0.60 33.19 -4.66
CA MET A 646 -0.19 32.92 -5.86
C MET A 646 -1.27 31.90 -5.56
N LEU A 647 -2.51 32.21 -5.95
CA LEU A 647 -3.63 31.28 -5.86
C LEU A 647 -4.01 30.81 -7.26
N VAL A 648 -4.09 29.49 -7.42
CA VAL A 648 -4.48 28.85 -8.65
C VAL A 648 -5.77 28.08 -8.40
N LYS A 649 -6.83 28.48 -9.09
CA LYS A 649 -8.06 27.68 -9.16
C LYS A 649 -7.86 26.60 -10.21
N LYS A 650 -7.99 25.34 -9.81
CA LYS A 650 -7.63 24.16 -10.60
C LYS A 650 -8.38 24.03 -11.95
N ARG A 651 -9.47 24.78 -12.17
CA ARG A 651 -10.37 24.64 -13.34
C ARG A 651 -10.62 25.88 -14.20
N THR A 652 -10.07 27.04 -13.85
CA THR A 652 -10.06 28.22 -14.73
C THR A 652 -8.61 28.57 -14.99
N SER A 653 -8.04 28.01 -16.05
CA SER A 653 -6.68 28.29 -16.50
C SER A 653 -6.58 29.70 -17.07
N GLN A 654 -6.60 30.69 -16.17
CA GLN A 654 -6.01 32.03 -16.20
C GLN A 654 -6.69 32.89 -15.12
N PHE A 655 -6.08 32.97 -13.95
CA PHE A 655 -6.24 34.12 -13.06
C PHE A 655 -4.88 34.38 -12.40
N PHE A 656 -4.18 35.40 -12.89
CA PHE A 656 -2.96 35.92 -12.27
C PHE A 656 -3.34 37.19 -11.53
N ARG A 657 -3.17 37.23 -10.21
CA ARG A 657 -2.90 38.49 -9.50
C ARG A 657 -2.35 38.28 -8.10
N ASP A 658 -1.33 39.10 -7.83
CA ASP A 658 -0.80 39.46 -6.52
C ASP A 658 -1.87 39.76 -5.48
N GLN A 659 -1.48 39.60 -4.21
CA GLN A 659 -2.08 40.21 -3.00
C GLN A 659 -3.47 40.83 -3.23
N PHE A 660 -4.48 39.98 -3.37
CA PHE A 660 -5.87 40.41 -3.33
C PHE A 660 -6.27 40.67 -1.88
N ASP A 661 -7.25 41.54 -1.66
CA ASP A 661 -7.87 41.69 -0.35
C ASP A 661 -8.92 40.58 -0.13
N SER A 662 -9.57 40.12 -1.22
CA SER A 662 -10.54 39.01 -1.21
C SER A 662 -10.51 38.16 -2.50
N VAL A 663 -10.85 36.87 -2.40
CA VAL A 663 -11.06 35.94 -3.54
C VAL A 663 -12.42 35.29 -3.44
N GLU A 664 -13.21 35.38 -4.51
CA GLU A 664 -14.47 34.66 -4.62
C GLU A 664 -14.24 33.22 -5.08
N VAL A 665 -14.77 32.22 -4.37
CA VAL A 665 -14.53 30.78 -4.64
C VAL A 665 -15.84 30.00 -4.58
N GLN A 666 -15.90 28.87 -5.28
CA GLN A 666 -17.04 27.95 -5.20
C GLN A 666 -16.82 26.96 -4.03
N GLY A 667 -17.86 26.73 -3.23
CA GLY A 667 -17.81 25.76 -2.15
C GLY A 667 -17.55 24.34 -2.70
N GLY A 668 -16.59 23.64 -2.10
CA GLY A 668 -16.17 22.30 -2.51
C GLY A 668 -15.11 22.25 -3.61
N GLU A 669 -14.71 23.39 -4.20
CA GLU A 669 -13.60 23.42 -5.15
C GLU A 669 -12.24 23.61 -4.45
N PRO A 670 -11.22 22.78 -4.75
CA PRO A 670 -9.88 22.97 -4.23
C PRO A 670 -9.18 24.15 -4.92
N ILE A 671 -8.54 24.98 -4.12
CA ILE A 671 -7.72 26.11 -4.56
C ILE A 671 -6.28 25.80 -4.19
N THR A 672 -5.39 25.74 -5.16
CA THR A 672 -3.97 25.55 -4.89
C THR A 672 -3.35 26.89 -4.51
N ILE A 673 -2.63 26.93 -3.40
CA ILE A 673 -1.89 28.12 -2.95
C ILE A 673 -0.40 27.83 -3.11
N TYR A 674 0.33 28.73 -3.74
CA TYR A 674 1.79 28.73 -3.85
C TYR A 674 2.38 29.91 -3.11
N VAL A 675 3.44 29.66 -2.36
CA VAL A 675 4.12 30.62 -1.50
C VAL A 675 5.62 30.54 -1.74
N LYS A 676 6.24 31.68 -2.04
CA LYS A 676 7.71 31.80 -2.12
C LYS A 676 8.17 33.12 -1.49
N SER A 677 9.31 33.09 -0.81
CA SER A 677 9.93 34.26 -0.19
C SER A 677 11.40 34.38 -0.61
N LYS A 678 11.95 35.60 -0.62
CA LYS A 678 13.39 35.85 -0.74
C LYS A 678 14.19 35.36 0.47
N LYS A 679 13.54 35.27 1.63
CA LYS A 679 14.15 34.73 2.85
C LYS A 679 13.79 33.26 2.96
N ASN A 680 14.71 32.44 3.46
CA ASN A 680 14.45 31.02 3.66
C ASN A 680 13.30 30.82 4.65
N LEU A 681 12.26 30.16 4.16
CA LEU A 681 11.13 29.72 4.96
C LEU A 681 11.42 28.31 5.46
N GLN A 682 11.29 28.11 6.76
CA GLN A 682 11.33 26.80 7.42
C GLN A 682 10.00 26.08 7.25
N SER A 683 8.87 26.78 7.40
CA SER A 683 7.54 26.21 7.19
C SER A 683 6.50 27.28 6.87
N VAL A 684 5.43 26.86 6.21
CA VAL A 684 4.26 27.69 5.94
C VAL A 684 3.00 26.96 6.42
N VAL A 685 2.21 27.63 7.25
CA VAL A 685 0.96 27.10 7.81
C VAL A 685 -0.16 28.09 7.52
N ALA A 686 -1.26 27.64 6.93
CA ALA A 686 -2.46 28.45 6.78
C ALA A 686 -3.54 28.03 7.78
N ARG A 687 -4.33 28.98 8.27
CA ARG A 687 -5.50 28.76 9.12
C ARG A 687 -6.70 29.46 8.51
N LEU A 688 -7.83 28.78 8.46
CA LEU A 688 -9.07 29.31 7.93
C LEU A 688 -10.03 29.62 9.08
N TYR A 689 -10.50 30.86 9.14
CA TYR A 689 -11.43 31.36 10.14
C TYR A 689 -12.72 31.82 9.50
N ARG A 690 -13.82 31.77 10.25
CA ARG A 690 -15.04 32.48 9.85
C ARG A 690 -14.81 33.99 9.98
N HIS A 691 -15.14 34.77 8.95
CA HIS A 691 -14.97 36.22 9.00
C HIS A 691 -15.91 36.84 10.04
N THR A 692 -15.37 37.76 10.84
CA THR A 692 -16.12 38.48 11.88
C THR A 692 -15.88 39.97 11.75
N ASP A 693 -16.94 40.74 11.54
CA ASP A 693 -16.87 42.20 11.39
C ASP A 693 -16.52 42.94 12.70
N ASP A 694 -16.49 42.23 13.85
CA ASP A 694 -16.37 42.81 15.19
C ASP A 694 -15.03 42.42 15.85
N VAL A 695 -14.04 43.30 15.71
CA VAL A 695 -12.64 43.10 16.15
C VAL A 695 -12.51 43.09 17.68
N GLN A 696 -13.56 43.48 18.42
CA GLN A 696 -13.47 43.65 19.88
C GLN A 696 -14.06 42.47 20.68
N ASN A 697 -14.80 41.53 20.08
CA ASN A 697 -15.47 40.47 20.86
C ASN A 697 -15.77 39.15 20.12
N SER A 698 -14.96 38.78 19.14
CA SER A 698 -15.10 37.50 18.43
C SER A 698 -13.97 36.54 18.82
N ALA A 699 -14.31 35.44 19.50
CA ALA A 699 -13.44 34.27 19.46
C ALA A 699 -13.44 33.79 17.99
N GLN A 700 -12.35 34.02 17.26
CA GLN A 700 -12.22 33.55 15.89
C GLN A 700 -12.42 32.03 15.88
N GLN A 701 -13.51 31.57 15.25
CA GLN A 701 -13.77 30.15 15.12
C GLN A 701 -12.84 29.61 14.02
N LEU A 702 -11.76 28.94 14.44
CA LEU A 702 -10.90 28.18 13.54
C LEU A 702 -11.74 27.07 12.91
N LEU A 703 -11.76 27.06 11.59
CA LEU A 703 -12.47 26.06 10.80
C LEU A 703 -11.52 24.95 10.36
N ASP A 704 -10.29 25.30 9.96
CA ASP A 704 -9.32 24.34 9.47
C ASP A 704 -7.87 24.88 9.51
N THR A 705 -6.88 23.99 9.44
CA THR A 705 -5.44 24.30 9.38
C THR A 705 -4.76 23.49 8.28
N PHE A 706 -3.98 24.17 7.43
CA PHE A 706 -3.30 23.58 6.28
C PHE A 706 -1.78 23.76 6.42
N VAL A 707 -1.01 22.67 6.34
CA VAL A 707 0.45 22.70 6.35
C VAL A 707 0.96 22.56 4.92
N PHE A 708 1.84 23.46 4.48
CA PHE A 708 2.27 23.48 3.09
C PHE A 708 3.50 22.59 2.88
N GLU A 709 3.52 21.88 1.77
CA GLU A 709 4.67 21.08 1.34
C GLU A 709 5.66 21.93 0.55
N ARG A 710 6.95 21.69 0.76
CA ARG A 710 8.02 22.42 0.07
C ARG A 710 8.54 21.62 -1.11
N ASP A 711 8.51 22.22 -2.28
CA ASP A 711 9.21 21.70 -3.45
C ASP A 711 10.73 21.80 -3.24
N PRO A 712 11.48 20.67 -3.28
CA PRO A 712 12.90 20.65 -2.98
C PRO A 712 13.77 21.30 -4.06
N ALA A 713 13.28 21.42 -5.30
CA ALA A 713 14.04 22.00 -6.41
C ALA A 713 13.83 23.53 -6.51
N THR A 714 12.61 23.99 -6.27
CA THR A 714 12.23 25.41 -6.46
C THR A 714 12.05 26.18 -5.15
N PHE A 715 12.06 25.50 -4.01
CA PHE A 715 11.83 26.08 -2.67
C PHE A 715 10.46 26.77 -2.53
N ILE A 716 9.52 26.41 -3.40
CA ILE A 716 8.14 26.90 -3.38
C ILE A 716 7.34 26.02 -2.41
N PHE A 717 6.58 26.65 -1.52
CA PHE A 717 5.61 25.96 -0.68
C PHE A 717 4.26 25.92 -1.36
N SER A 718 3.57 24.78 -1.34
CA SER A 718 2.22 24.68 -1.90
C SER A 718 1.29 23.75 -1.14
N ASN A 719 -0.02 24.04 -1.19
CA ASN A 719 -1.08 23.12 -0.76
C ASN A 719 -2.41 23.43 -1.47
N ASP A 720 -3.27 22.42 -1.62
CA ASP A 720 -4.66 22.54 -2.05
C ASP A 720 -5.57 22.79 -0.84
N ILE A 721 -6.24 23.93 -0.84
CA ILE A 721 -7.22 24.31 0.19
C ILE A 721 -8.63 24.12 -0.37
N ALA A 722 -9.41 23.22 0.23
CA ALA A 722 -10.82 23.04 -0.09
C ALA A 722 -11.69 23.72 0.96
N VAL A 723 -12.55 24.67 0.55
CA VAL A 723 -13.55 25.23 1.45
C VAL A 723 -14.78 24.32 1.42
N PRO A 724 -15.25 23.77 2.56
CA PRO A 724 -16.42 22.89 2.59
C PRO A 724 -17.64 23.46 1.86
N SER A 725 -18.29 22.66 1.02
CA SER A 725 -19.39 23.10 0.14
C SER A 725 -20.63 23.62 0.86
N GLN A 726 -20.79 23.27 2.14
CA GLN A 726 -21.86 23.75 3.01
C GLN A 726 -21.62 25.15 3.61
N LEU A 727 -20.38 25.66 3.55
CA LEU A 727 -20.03 26.96 4.10
C LEU A 727 -20.35 28.07 3.08
N ARG A 728 -21.00 29.15 3.53
CA ARG A 728 -21.37 30.32 2.72
C ARG A 728 -20.94 31.59 3.46
N GLY A 729 -20.51 32.61 2.72
CA GLY A 729 -20.10 33.91 3.29
C GLY A 729 -18.59 34.18 3.17
N THR A 730 -18.10 35.14 3.95
CA THR A 730 -16.69 35.55 3.97
C THR A 730 -15.91 34.78 5.04
N PHE A 731 -14.67 34.42 4.74
CA PHE A 731 -13.74 33.70 5.60
C PHE A 731 -12.38 34.40 5.58
N ASP A 732 -11.64 34.35 6.69
CA ASP A 732 -10.28 34.86 6.78
C ASP A 732 -9.28 33.71 6.69
N LEU A 733 -8.41 33.74 5.69
CA LEU A 733 -7.28 32.85 5.52
C LEU A 733 -6.02 33.54 6.06
N GLU A 734 -5.49 33.03 7.17
CA GLU A 734 -4.24 33.50 7.77
C GLU A 734 -3.09 32.57 7.40
N LEU A 735 -2.10 33.06 6.64
CA LEU A 735 -0.85 32.35 6.38
C LEU A 735 0.23 32.82 7.35
N THR A 736 0.79 31.87 8.09
CA THR A 736 1.96 32.03 8.93
C THR A 736 3.20 31.52 8.18
N LEU A 737 4.13 32.43 7.91
CA LEU A 737 5.44 32.19 7.31
C LEU A 737 6.49 32.11 8.42
N ASN A 738 7.03 30.93 8.69
CA ASN A 738 8.09 30.73 9.68
C ASN A 738 9.44 30.71 8.96
N ARG A 739 10.39 31.55 9.40
CA ARG A 739 11.72 31.71 8.79
C ARG A 739 12.79 30.97 9.59
N GLU A 740 13.84 30.54 8.89
CA GLU A 740 15.07 30.03 9.55
C GLU A 740 15.65 31.14 10.45
N GLY A 741 15.75 30.87 11.76
CA GLY A 741 16.17 31.86 12.77
C GLY A 741 15.05 32.39 13.67
N GLY A 742 13.81 31.90 13.53
CA GLY A 742 12.72 32.16 14.47
C GLY A 742 11.86 33.40 14.20
N ASP A 743 12.10 34.11 13.09
CA ASP A 743 11.28 35.23 12.64
C ASP A 743 9.97 34.73 12.01
N ARG A 744 8.85 35.44 12.25
CA ARG A 744 7.50 35.05 11.82
C ARG A 744 6.80 36.19 11.11
N THR A 745 6.21 35.92 9.95
CA THR A 745 5.35 36.87 9.22
C THR A 745 3.95 36.27 9.06
N ILE A 746 2.91 37.09 9.25
CA ILE A 746 1.51 36.69 9.13
C ILE A 746 0.87 37.48 7.99
N ILE A 747 0.21 36.78 7.07
CA ILE A 747 -0.52 37.36 5.94
C ILE A 747 -1.99 36.92 6.06
N THR A 748 -2.91 37.88 6.14
CA THR A 748 -4.35 37.59 6.15
C THR A 748 -4.99 37.94 4.82
N LYS A 749 -5.90 37.08 4.35
CA LYS A 749 -6.64 37.22 3.08
C LYS A 749 -8.10 36.81 3.25
N GLN A 750 -9.02 37.44 2.52
CA GLN A 750 -10.42 37.03 2.56
C GLN A 750 -10.77 36.02 1.46
N LEU A 751 -11.53 35.00 1.81
CA LEU A 751 -12.17 34.06 0.89
C LEU A 751 -13.69 34.27 0.95
N VAL A 752 -14.32 34.55 -0.18
CA VAL A 752 -15.77 34.76 -0.28
C VAL A 752 -16.38 33.56 -0.99
N VAL A 753 -17.19 32.78 -0.29
CA VAL A 753 -17.92 31.65 -0.89
C VAL A 753 -19.31 32.10 -1.30
N ALA A 754 -19.54 32.23 -2.61
CA ALA A 754 -20.78 32.75 -3.17
C ALA A 754 -21.93 31.71 -3.16
N PRO A 755 -23.18 32.12 -2.92
CA PRO A 755 -24.33 31.23 -3.02
C PRO A 755 -24.66 30.87 -4.49
N PRO A 756 -25.25 29.69 -4.76
CA PRO A 756 -25.69 29.30 -6.11
C PRO A 756 -26.89 30.11 -6.61
N ALA A 757 -27.05 30.20 -7.94
CA ALA A 757 -28.22 30.82 -8.57
C ALA A 757 -29.41 29.87 -8.61
N ARG A 758 -30.63 30.38 -8.76
CA ARG A 758 -31.87 29.60 -8.71
C ARG A 758 -32.76 29.78 -9.93
N VAL A 759 -33.42 28.70 -10.34
CA VAL A 759 -34.56 28.74 -11.25
C VAL A 759 -35.85 28.65 -10.43
N LEU A 760 -36.63 29.73 -10.51
CA LEU A 760 -37.86 29.92 -9.76
C LEU A 760 -39.06 29.95 -10.70
N VAL A 761 -40.25 29.73 -10.16
CA VAL A 761 -41.52 30.05 -10.81
C VAL A 761 -41.90 31.48 -10.44
N ALA A 762 -42.50 32.23 -11.36
CA ALA A 762 -43.10 33.54 -11.07
C ALA A 762 -44.03 33.44 -9.84
N GLY A 763 -43.60 34.01 -8.70
CA GLY A 763 -44.28 33.86 -7.40
C GLY A 763 -43.45 33.20 -6.30
N GLY A 764 -42.24 32.71 -6.59
CA GLY A 764 -41.25 32.29 -5.58
C GLY A 764 -41.15 30.79 -5.30
N GLY A 765 -41.87 29.94 -6.05
CA GLY A 765 -41.68 28.48 -6.00
C GLY A 765 -40.41 28.03 -6.73
N VAL A 766 -39.84 26.89 -6.37
CA VAL A 766 -38.64 26.34 -7.03
C VAL A 766 -39.04 25.51 -8.26
N VAL A 767 -38.29 25.63 -9.36
CA VAL A 767 -38.43 24.75 -10.53
C VAL A 767 -37.40 23.63 -10.42
N SER A 768 -37.85 22.39 -10.25
CA SER A 768 -36.98 21.22 -10.26
C SER A 768 -36.79 20.68 -11.69
N ARG A 769 -35.66 20.00 -11.94
CA ARG A 769 -35.39 19.26 -13.20
C ARG A 769 -35.45 20.11 -14.49
N ALA A 770 -35.22 21.41 -14.41
CA ALA A 770 -35.06 22.24 -15.59
C ALA A 770 -33.70 21.99 -16.27
N GLN A 771 -33.71 22.00 -17.59
CA GLN A 771 -32.55 21.88 -18.44
C GLN A 771 -32.01 23.27 -18.77
N VAL A 772 -30.84 23.62 -18.25
CA VAL A 772 -30.12 24.87 -18.52
C VAL A 772 -29.06 24.61 -19.60
N THR A 773 -29.20 25.26 -20.75
CA THR A 773 -28.21 25.16 -21.85
C THR A 773 -27.52 26.50 -22.01
N VAL A 774 -26.19 26.51 -21.95
CA VAL A 774 -25.38 27.71 -22.18
C VAL A 774 -24.93 27.76 -23.63
N TYR A 775 -25.07 28.92 -24.27
CA TYR A 775 -24.54 29.18 -25.60
C TYR A 775 -23.45 30.23 -25.52
N ARG A 776 -22.29 29.94 -26.07
CA ARG A 776 -21.15 30.85 -26.18
C ARG A 776 -21.02 31.35 -27.62
N GLN A 777 -20.68 32.61 -27.78
CA GLN A 777 -20.32 33.16 -29.09
C GLN A 777 -18.90 32.73 -29.47
N GLU A 778 -18.76 32.07 -30.61
CA GLU A 778 -17.47 31.69 -31.20
C GLU A 778 -16.87 32.84 -32.01
N ASP A 779 -15.62 32.68 -32.46
CA ASP A 779 -14.87 33.68 -33.23
C ASP A 779 -15.56 34.11 -34.53
N ASP A 780 -16.39 33.23 -35.12
CA ASP A 780 -17.23 33.50 -36.29
C ASP A 780 -18.50 34.33 -35.96
N LYS A 781 -18.64 34.77 -34.71
CA LYS A 781 -19.79 35.48 -34.12
C LYS A 781 -21.07 34.64 -34.05
N VAL A 782 -21.02 33.33 -34.29
CA VAL A 782 -22.15 32.42 -34.15
C VAL A 782 -22.19 31.88 -32.72
N PHE A 783 -23.39 31.81 -32.15
CA PHE A 783 -23.58 31.19 -30.84
C PHE A 783 -23.77 29.68 -30.98
N ARG A 784 -22.98 28.91 -30.26
CA ARG A 784 -23.07 27.44 -30.19
C ARG A 784 -23.19 27.00 -28.75
N SER A 785 -23.76 25.81 -28.53
CA SER A 785 -23.82 25.21 -27.21
C SER A 785 -22.39 25.12 -26.66
N TRP A 786 -22.18 25.73 -25.50
CA TRP A 786 -20.87 25.78 -24.90
C TRP A 786 -20.51 24.39 -24.35
N ASP A 787 -19.40 23.83 -24.80
CA ASP A 787 -18.86 22.59 -24.25
C ASP A 787 -18.13 22.89 -22.94
N GLY A 788 -18.86 22.79 -21.84
CA GLY A 788 -18.36 23.03 -20.48
C GLY A 788 -17.59 21.85 -19.88
N SER A 789 -17.34 20.78 -20.65
CA SER A 789 -16.70 19.54 -20.15
C SER A 789 -15.34 19.80 -19.49
N LEU A 790 -14.56 20.73 -20.03
CA LEU A 790 -13.28 21.17 -19.45
C LEU A 790 -13.41 21.85 -18.07
N PHE A 791 -14.61 22.34 -17.73
CA PHE A 791 -14.94 22.93 -16.43
C PHE A 791 -15.71 21.95 -15.53
N GLY A 792 -15.84 20.69 -15.95
CA GLY A 792 -16.66 19.67 -15.28
C GLY A 792 -18.15 20.00 -15.27
N GLN A 793 -18.60 20.82 -16.23
CA GLN A 793 -20.00 21.20 -16.40
C GLN A 793 -20.51 20.62 -17.72
N GLU A 794 -21.48 19.71 -17.66
CA GLU A 794 -22.16 19.27 -18.87
C GLU A 794 -23.19 20.32 -19.29
N THR A 795 -23.16 20.71 -20.57
CA THR A 795 -24.21 21.50 -21.20
C THR A 795 -24.91 20.62 -22.22
N PRO A 796 -26.21 20.34 -22.07
CA PRO A 796 -27.15 20.94 -21.11
C PRO A 796 -27.01 20.43 -19.65
N PHE A 797 -27.10 21.34 -18.69
CA PHE A 797 -27.08 21.07 -17.26
C PHE A 797 -28.49 20.82 -16.72
N MET A 798 -28.68 19.73 -15.96
CA MET A 798 -29.95 19.43 -15.30
C MET A 798 -29.92 19.95 -13.86
N ILE A 799 -30.77 20.93 -13.53
CA ILE A 799 -30.86 21.45 -12.17
C ILE A 799 -31.56 20.46 -11.24
N ASP A 800 -31.12 20.41 -9.99
CA ASP A 800 -31.64 19.51 -8.97
C ASP A 800 -33.01 19.95 -8.41
N GLU A 801 -33.51 19.24 -7.39
CA GLU A 801 -34.80 19.54 -6.76
C GLU A 801 -34.82 20.87 -5.99
N ARG A 802 -33.65 21.46 -5.73
CA ARG A 802 -33.51 22.78 -5.10
C ARG A 802 -33.52 23.90 -6.13
N GLY A 803 -33.56 23.56 -7.43
CA GLY A 803 -33.55 24.48 -8.55
C GLY A 803 -32.27 25.32 -8.62
N GLU A 804 -31.20 24.86 -7.96
CA GLU A 804 -29.95 25.59 -7.83
C GLU A 804 -29.01 25.23 -9.00
N TYR A 805 -28.26 26.22 -9.49
CA TYR A 805 -27.25 26.03 -10.53
C TYR A 805 -26.10 27.01 -10.35
N VAL A 806 -24.90 26.56 -10.76
CA VAL A 806 -23.67 27.38 -10.78
C VAL A 806 -22.99 27.11 -12.11
N LEU A 807 -22.73 28.16 -12.88
CA LEU A 807 -22.07 28.05 -14.17
C LEU A 807 -20.79 28.89 -14.13
N SER A 808 -19.64 28.23 -14.17
CA SER A 808 -18.33 28.87 -14.30
C SER A 808 -17.92 28.85 -15.76
N VAL A 809 -17.79 30.03 -16.38
CA VAL A 809 -17.51 30.17 -17.82
C VAL A 809 -16.31 31.09 -18.06
N PRO A 810 -15.57 30.93 -19.18
CA PRO A 810 -14.49 31.84 -19.52
C PRO A 810 -15.01 33.22 -19.94
N ALA A 811 -14.12 34.20 -20.15
CA ALA A 811 -14.52 35.48 -20.74
C ALA A 811 -15.19 35.28 -22.13
N GLY A 812 -16.21 36.07 -22.43
CA GLY A 812 -16.94 35.97 -23.68
C GLY A 812 -18.38 36.49 -23.62
N TYR A 813 -19.10 36.22 -24.70
CA TYR A 813 -20.51 36.56 -24.86
C TYR A 813 -21.34 35.28 -24.74
N TYR A 814 -22.33 35.31 -23.87
CA TYR A 814 -23.15 34.15 -23.54
C TYR A 814 -24.62 34.49 -23.56
N TYR A 815 -25.46 33.53 -23.89
CA TYR A 815 -26.84 33.52 -23.41
C TYR A 815 -27.19 32.11 -22.95
N LEU A 816 -28.23 31.98 -22.13
CA LEU A 816 -28.71 30.69 -21.66
C LEU A 816 -30.15 30.46 -22.08
N THR A 817 -30.50 29.19 -22.27
CA THR A 817 -31.88 28.75 -22.42
C THR A 817 -32.24 27.79 -21.32
N ILE A 818 -33.43 27.94 -20.72
CA ILE A 818 -33.92 27.06 -19.66
C ILE A 818 -35.21 26.41 -20.15
N LYS A 819 -35.28 25.07 -20.11
CA LYS A 819 -36.49 24.30 -20.41
C LYS A 819 -36.92 23.52 -19.19
N ALA A 820 -38.19 23.64 -18.78
CA ALA A 820 -38.77 22.83 -17.72
C ALA A 820 -40.05 22.16 -18.22
N GLN A 821 -40.47 21.08 -17.58
CA GLN A 821 -41.66 20.30 -17.99
C GLN A 821 -42.95 21.14 -17.89
N ASP A 822 -43.09 21.91 -16.80
CA ASP A 822 -44.33 22.60 -16.42
C ASP A 822 -44.26 24.14 -16.57
N ALA A 823 -43.21 24.67 -17.21
CA ALA A 823 -43.03 26.10 -17.43
C ALA A 823 -42.64 26.41 -18.88
N GLU A 824 -42.90 27.64 -19.32
CA GLU A 824 -42.49 28.07 -20.65
C GLU A 824 -40.96 28.16 -20.77
N PRO A 825 -40.36 27.77 -21.91
CA PRO A 825 -38.93 27.92 -22.13
C PRO A 825 -38.50 29.38 -21.99
N PHE A 826 -37.40 29.60 -21.28
CA PHE A 826 -36.80 30.92 -21.11
C PHE A 826 -35.51 31.03 -21.92
N THR A 827 -35.27 32.19 -22.51
CA THR A 827 -33.99 32.56 -23.14
C THR A 827 -33.53 33.88 -22.56
N SER A 828 -32.31 33.94 -22.05
CA SER A 828 -31.76 35.17 -21.48
C SER A 828 -31.37 36.19 -22.56
N GLY A 829 -31.16 37.44 -22.15
CA GLY A 829 -30.35 38.38 -22.94
C GLY A 829 -28.88 37.92 -23.00
N ILE A 830 -28.10 38.56 -23.88
CA ILE A 830 -26.66 38.31 -23.97
C ILE A 830 -25.96 38.89 -22.75
N VAL A 831 -25.23 38.06 -22.03
CA VAL A 831 -24.35 38.40 -20.92
C VAL A 831 -22.92 38.50 -21.44
N VAL A 832 -22.24 39.59 -21.09
CA VAL A 832 -20.85 39.83 -21.48
C VAL A 832 -19.96 39.72 -20.25
N LEU A 833 -19.04 38.77 -20.28
CA LEU A 833 -18.02 38.60 -19.26
C LEU A 833 -16.68 39.06 -19.82
N LYS A 834 -16.12 40.11 -19.23
CA LYS A 834 -14.81 40.66 -19.62
C LYS A 834 -13.65 39.78 -19.13
N GLU A 835 -13.90 38.99 -18.10
CA GLU A 835 -12.96 38.07 -17.45
C GLU A 835 -13.71 36.76 -17.12
N PRO A 836 -13.01 35.62 -16.97
CA PRO A 836 -13.63 34.38 -16.52
C PRO A 836 -14.36 34.58 -15.19
N GLY A 837 -15.55 34.00 -15.03
CA GLY A 837 -16.37 34.23 -13.86
C GLY A 837 -17.58 33.32 -13.75
N ILE A 838 -18.28 33.45 -12.62
CA ILE A 838 -19.49 32.68 -12.32
C ILE A 838 -20.72 33.43 -12.82
N LEU A 839 -21.49 32.81 -13.72
CA LEU A 839 -22.82 33.26 -14.11
C LEU A 839 -23.82 32.83 -13.03
N ARG A 840 -24.42 33.81 -12.34
CA ARG A 840 -25.20 33.60 -11.10
C ARG A 840 -26.57 34.31 -11.06
N ALA A 841 -27.26 34.44 -12.18
CA ALA A 841 -28.53 35.17 -12.22
C ALA A 841 -29.71 34.26 -11.87
N ASP A 842 -30.51 34.63 -10.86
CA ASP A 842 -31.78 33.95 -10.63
C ASP A 842 -32.72 34.15 -11.82
N VAL A 843 -33.37 33.08 -12.27
CA VAL A 843 -34.30 33.11 -13.41
C VAL A 843 -35.68 32.70 -12.94
N SER A 844 -36.67 33.57 -13.13
CA SER A 844 -38.08 33.24 -12.88
C SER A 844 -38.78 32.83 -14.17
N LEU A 845 -39.27 31.59 -14.22
CA LEU A 845 -40.04 31.04 -15.34
C LEU A 845 -41.54 31.31 -15.18
N THR A 846 -42.21 31.53 -16.31
CA THR A 846 -43.67 31.65 -16.37
C THR A 846 -44.28 30.24 -16.43
N PRO A 847 -45.22 29.87 -15.53
CA PRO A 847 -45.93 28.59 -15.62
C PRO A 847 -46.66 28.43 -16.95
N ARG A 848 -46.70 27.21 -17.50
CA ARG A 848 -47.62 26.92 -18.60
C ARG A 848 -49.05 27.00 -18.07
N GLN A 849 -49.87 27.88 -18.63
CA GLN A 849 -51.30 27.91 -18.32
C GLN A 849 -51.87 26.51 -18.61
N PRO A 850 -52.56 25.84 -17.67
CA PRO A 850 -53.19 24.58 -17.98
C PRO A 850 -54.15 24.80 -19.14
N GLY A 851 -53.88 24.12 -20.26
CA GLY A 851 -54.81 24.08 -21.38
C GLY A 851 -56.20 23.69 -20.87
N VAL A 852 -57.23 24.23 -21.51
CA VAL A 852 -58.67 24.17 -21.16
C VAL A 852 -59.23 22.73 -21.01
N LEU A 853 -58.39 21.69 -21.05
CA LEU A 853 -58.75 20.28 -20.91
C LEU A 853 -58.45 19.66 -19.53
N SER A 854 -57.74 20.32 -18.60
CA SER A 854 -57.44 19.72 -17.28
C SER A 854 -58.50 19.92 -16.19
N ARG A 855 -59.61 20.62 -16.46
CA ARG A 855 -60.70 20.77 -15.46
C ARG A 855 -61.66 19.58 -15.36
N PHE A 856 -61.42 18.47 -16.06
CA PHE A 856 -62.37 17.34 -16.14
C PHE A 856 -61.94 16.00 -15.51
N VAL A 857 -60.74 15.86 -14.93
CA VAL A 857 -60.25 14.56 -14.41
C VAL A 857 -60.07 14.54 -12.88
N GLY A 858 -60.82 15.37 -12.16
CA GLY A 858 -60.76 15.49 -10.70
C GLY A 858 -62.03 15.09 -9.94
N TRP A 859 -62.96 14.34 -10.56
CA TRP A 859 -64.27 14.06 -9.95
C TRP A 859 -64.72 12.59 -9.95
N PHE A 860 -63.82 11.61 -10.11
CA PHE A 860 -64.24 10.20 -10.20
C PHE A 860 -63.26 9.15 -9.67
N VAL A 861 -62.54 9.39 -8.55
CA VAL A 861 -61.95 8.27 -7.80
C VAL A 861 -61.94 8.57 -6.30
N ASN A 862 -63.11 8.47 -5.67
CA ASN A 862 -63.23 8.21 -4.23
C ASN A 862 -64.61 7.60 -3.94
N TRP A 863 -64.81 6.35 -4.37
CA TRP A 863 -65.84 5.47 -3.81
C TRP A 863 -65.53 4.00 -4.11
N PHE A 864 -65.72 3.16 -3.08
CA PHE A 864 -65.36 1.73 -2.91
C PHE A 864 -63.87 1.50 -2.63
N VAL A 865 -63.45 0.96 -1.47
CA VAL A 865 -63.88 -0.24 -0.70
C VAL A 865 -63.49 0.02 0.78
N GLU A 866 -64.40 0.04 1.77
CA GLU A 866 -64.90 -1.14 2.52
C GLU A 866 -65.15 -2.43 1.73
#